data_AF-A0A2E8YL24-F1
#
_entry.id   AF-A0A2E8YL24-F1
#
_cell.length_a   1.000
_cell.length_b   1.000
_cell.length_c   1.000
_cell.angle_alpha   90.00
_cell.angle_beta   90.00
_cell.angle_gamma   90.00
#
_symmetry.space_group_name_H-M   'P 1'
#
loop_
_entity.id
_entity.type
_entity.pdbx_description
1 polymer ?
#
loop_
_entity_poly.entity_id
_entity_poly.type
_entity_poly.pdbx_seq_one_letter_code
_entity_poly.pdbx_strand_id
1 'polypeptide(L)'
;MIRIVHRSTYALRLTLTLTISLLVASHSYAQTQPAVGTVSANDFGGIGLLQTRTARFGKDGSFEIGTTFIEPYRRWYFRLTLLPWFEGTFRYTDVRNRLFSNIVSFSGNQSFKDRGADIKFRLWPESRLIPQIAVGMQDGLGTGLFRGEYFVASKRFRDLDFSFGLGWGYLGNGGTWKNPLTFLSDALSSRSSEAGTGGVPLFGSWFSGEFVSPFFGVEYQTPITGLSLKAEYEGNDYQTEPLGNVLEATSPWNYGINYRPFSWLDISLAFERGTSYMSRIALLADLHDQGLPKFDPPPPSVRVRGRSVGHTSGSMASVAQSRARGSSHGGNRHASSPSPAQIEHDVDKLFAKLEQAGLEVQQLEFTHEEARVHFTRGLENALAGRAEQLASTVIDLVPTPIERVKFIDARTVSTKSSVVVSRNDIARNAIVDYLFDGLEAEGIHPQSLEITHDAATLTITADHGSSANRDTEIRAAQAVLQASPTPIQHVTIISAIEGLVRKRITFHRDEVHRDAAIEDLFESVDADGFQIDSLEISHEKATIYVATKGEKSPDEYVDTAYTIANAVPVELREVRIVDLHDDSDLAAATLRRDEMGWSAVGRTAGASTPDASKTERVAEIDTALVANQLFEALAEENLIAEGVQLNGTTATIYLATRKFRQFAKNIGRAARVAANVLPDSIEEFAIVYLSSGMEMNRVKIWRKDLEQVQLARGSLEEIWVHTEIGPPQSGSPQNMIPNPDRYPHFEWGIGPGVRQHVGGPSKFILYQVWARANARLDLMPGLFFTASYGHNLYNNFDRIRLESDSVLSHVRSDIKEYLQQGESALVLLQGDYVFSPASQVFARLSAGLFEEMYGGVSSEILYRPFNSRLAIGAEFNWVRQREFDVKFKFRNYNTGTGHLNIYYQWPWYRLLTSMHIGKYLARDRGGTVVMSREFDSGVRMGAWVTLTNIPYEEFGEGSFDKGIYVSIPFELFLMKSTTGIGQLGFRPLTRDGGQMVHVSTRLYDLTADANLGRVVDDWDRLLD
;
A
#
# COMPACT_ATOMS: atom_id res chain seq x y z
N MET A 1 59.37 46.01 -18.04
CA MET A 1 59.16 44.62 -17.57
C MET A 1 59.65 44.51 -16.13
N ILE A 2 58.92 43.84 -15.23
CA ILE A 2 59.10 43.80 -13.76
C ILE A 2 58.50 45.02 -13.02
N ARG A 3 57.15 45.09 -12.91
CA ARG A 3 56.44 45.73 -11.77
C ARG A 3 54.90 45.58 -11.78
N ILE A 4 54.33 44.43 -12.18
CA ILE A 4 52.88 44.18 -12.01
C ILE A 4 52.62 42.69 -11.75
N VAL A 5 53.08 42.15 -10.60
CA VAL A 5 52.66 40.80 -10.15
C VAL A 5 52.36 40.74 -8.64
N HIS A 6 52.71 41.76 -7.85
CA HIS A 6 52.64 41.67 -6.38
C HIS A 6 51.36 42.17 -5.70
N ARG A 7 50.29 42.54 -6.44
CA ARG A 7 49.02 43.02 -5.85
C ARG A 7 47.85 42.04 -5.87
N SER A 8 47.95 40.87 -6.53
CA SER A 8 46.83 39.92 -6.67
C SER A 8 46.70 38.93 -5.50
N THR A 9 47.79 38.61 -4.80
CA THR A 9 47.82 37.60 -3.73
C THR A 9 47.28 38.09 -2.38
N TYR A 10 47.28 39.39 -2.11
CA TYR A 10 46.71 39.95 -0.88
C TYR A 10 45.20 40.12 -0.96
N ALA A 11 44.65 40.44 -2.14
CA ALA A 11 43.21 40.53 -2.35
C ALA A 11 42.53 39.17 -2.18
N LEU A 12 43.13 38.10 -2.74
CA LEU A 12 42.59 36.73 -2.65
C LEU A 12 42.64 36.16 -1.22
N ARG A 13 43.66 36.50 -0.43
CA ARG A 13 43.75 36.11 0.98
C ARG A 13 42.79 36.91 1.86
N LEU A 14 42.54 38.19 1.56
CA LEU A 14 41.56 39.00 2.29
C LEU A 14 40.12 38.53 2.01
N THR A 15 39.75 38.19 0.77
CA THR A 15 38.42 37.64 0.45
C THR A 15 38.21 36.25 1.03
N LEU A 16 39.23 35.38 1.03
CA LEU A 16 39.12 34.02 1.60
C LEU A 16 39.02 34.03 3.14
N THR A 17 39.71 34.96 3.81
CA THR A 17 39.64 35.10 5.27
C THR A 17 38.34 35.79 5.72
N LEU A 18 37.79 36.71 4.89
CA LEU A 18 36.49 37.34 5.13
C LEU A 18 35.32 36.35 4.89
N THR A 19 35.42 35.44 3.92
CA THR A 19 34.42 34.38 3.72
C THR A 19 34.45 33.34 4.82
N ILE A 20 35.64 32.95 5.30
CA ILE A 20 35.78 32.01 6.44
C ILE A 20 35.30 32.67 7.75
N SER A 21 35.52 33.97 7.94
CA SER A 21 35.04 34.69 9.14
C SER A 21 33.52 34.93 9.13
N LEU A 22 32.89 35.16 7.97
CA LEU A 22 31.42 35.19 7.84
C LEU A 22 30.77 33.81 8.03
N LEU A 23 31.48 32.73 7.73
CA LEU A 23 31.02 31.34 7.96
C LEU A 23 31.05 30.93 9.45
N VAL A 24 31.84 31.62 10.30
CA VAL A 24 31.93 31.33 11.74
C VAL A 24 30.97 32.19 12.58
N ALA A 25 30.57 33.38 12.11
CA ALA A 25 29.70 34.31 12.85
C ALA A 25 28.18 34.01 12.79
N SER A 26 27.76 32.90 12.17
CA SER A 26 26.36 32.45 12.14
C SER A 26 26.14 31.22 13.03
N HIS A 27 26.66 31.27 14.26
CA HIS A 27 26.32 30.28 15.29
C HIS A 27 25.19 30.84 16.16
N SER A 28 24.16 30.03 16.34
CA SER A 28 22.89 30.29 17.02
C SER A 28 21.82 30.89 16.11
N TYR A 29 20.98 30.04 15.51
CA TYR A 29 19.52 30.18 15.53
C TYR A 29 18.91 28.83 15.11
N ALA A 30 17.86 28.45 15.83
CA ALA A 30 17.29 27.12 15.89
C ALA A 30 16.81 26.56 14.53
N GLN A 31 16.97 25.25 14.37
CA GLN A 31 16.40 24.45 13.30
C GLN A 31 14.87 24.44 13.39
N THR A 32 14.23 25.12 12.45
CA THR A 32 13.00 24.65 11.81
C THR A 32 13.42 24.10 10.44
N GLN A 33 13.06 22.85 10.13
CA GLN A 33 13.18 22.37 8.75
C GLN A 33 12.47 23.40 7.85
N PRO A 34 13.14 24.04 6.88
CA PRO A 34 12.45 24.97 6.00
C PRO A 34 11.38 24.16 5.27
N ALA A 35 10.13 24.61 5.36
CA ALA A 35 9.03 24.11 4.54
C ALA A 35 9.55 23.89 3.12
N VAL A 36 9.25 22.74 2.51
CA VAL A 36 9.62 22.50 1.12
C VAL A 36 8.90 23.57 0.28
N GLY A 37 9.62 24.67 0.00
CA GLY A 37 9.18 25.77 -0.85
C GLY A 37 8.58 25.23 -2.13
N THR A 38 7.48 25.84 -2.56
CA THR A 38 6.65 25.38 -3.67
C THR A 38 7.48 25.29 -4.94
N VAL A 39 7.80 24.07 -5.38
CA VAL A 39 8.41 23.82 -6.69
C VAL A 39 7.37 24.05 -7.78
N SER A 40 7.81 24.54 -8.93
CA SER A 40 6.94 24.83 -10.08
C SER A 40 7.56 24.34 -11.39
N ALA A 41 6.70 24.07 -12.37
CA ALA A 41 7.12 23.67 -13.70
C ALA A 41 7.71 24.84 -14.50
N ASN A 42 8.62 24.49 -15.40
CA ASN A 42 9.18 25.39 -16.41
C ASN A 42 8.30 25.40 -17.68
N ASP A 43 8.70 26.13 -18.73
CA ASP A 43 7.93 26.28 -19.97
C ASP A 43 7.81 24.96 -20.80
N PHE A 44 8.68 23.98 -20.51
CA PHE A 44 8.65 22.61 -21.04
C PHE A 44 7.84 21.62 -20.17
N GLY A 45 7.36 22.04 -18.99
CA GLY A 45 6.47 21.29 -18.10
C GLY A 45 7.12 20.52 -16.94
N GLY A 46 8.44 20.28 -17.00
CA GLY A 46 9.19 19.65 -15.90
C GLY A 46 9.59 20.66 -14.83
N ILE A 47 9.90 20.20 -13.60
CA ILE A 47 10.27 21.12 -12.50
C ILE A 47 11.56 21.86 -12.85
N GLY A 48 11.51 23.19 -12.75
CA GLY A 48 12.57 24.07 -13.19
C GLY A 48 12.32 25.53 -12.84
N LEU A 49 13.16 26.41 -13.40
CA LEU A 49 12.99 27.85 -13.27
C LEU A 49 12.00 28.34 -14.34
N LEU A 50 12.49 28.79 -15.49
CA LEU A 50 11.67 29.30 -16.59
C LEU A 50 11.84 28.41 -17.82
N GLN A 51 13.05 28.29 -18.35
CA GLN A 51 13.39 27.34 -19.43
C GLN A 51 14.32 26.23 -18.93
N THR A 52 15.11 26.54 -17.91
CA THR A 52 16.12 25.63 -17.36
C THR A 52 15.55 24.73 -16.26
N ARG A 53 16.29 23.68 -15.95
CA ARG A 53 15.91 22.65 -14.98
C ARG A 53 16.53 22.97 -13.62
N THR A 54 15.89 22.51 -12.55
CA THR A 54 16.49 22.52 -11.21
C THR A 54 16.70 21.08 -10.75
N ALA A 55 17.53 20.89 -9.72
CA ALA A 55 17.69 19.58 -9.10
C ALA A 55 16.47 19.18 -8.25
N ARG A 56 15.48 20.07 -8.08
CA ARG A 56 14.30 19.89 -7.23
C ARG A 56 13.31 18.89 -7.83
N PHE A 57 12.55 18.26 -6.94
CA PHE A 57 11.50 17.29 -7.25
C PHE A 57 10.23 17.67 -6.49
N GLY A 58 9.08 17.27 -7.03
CA GLY A 58 7.82 17.35 -6.31
C GLY A 58 7.79 16.36 -5.15
N LYS A 59 6.70 16.41 -4.38
CA LYS A 59 6.40 15.33 -3.43
C LYS A 59 6.16 14.03 -4.18
N ASP A 60 6.38 12.91 -3.49
CA ASP A 60 6.04 11.59 -4.01
C ASP A 60 4.56 11.55 -4.41
N GLY A 61 4.24 11.02 -5.59
CA GLY A 61 2.86 11.02 -6.10
C GLY A 61 2.36 12.37 -6.60
N SER A 62 3.18 13.43 -6.65
CA SER A 62 2.74 14.71 -7.22
C SER A 62 2.50 14.60 -8.74
N PHE A 63 1.29 14.93 -9.14
CA PHE A 63 0.83 14.97 -10.52
C PHE A 63 0.43 16.38 -10.91
N GLU A 64 0.73 16.77 -12.14
CA GLU A 64 0.42 18.09 -12.66
C GLU A 64 0.05 18.02 -14.14
N ILE A 65 -1.01 18.73 -14.55
CA ILE A 65 -1.33 18.97 -15.96
C ILE A 65 -1.29 20.47 -16.18
N GLY A 66 -0.59 20.92 -17.22
CA GLY A 66 -0.49 22.34 -17.50
C GLY A 66 -0.44 22.67 -18.97
N THR A 67 -0.60 23.97 -19.24
CA THR A 67 -0.40 24.55 -20.55
C THR A 67 0.49 25.77 -20.46
N THR A 68 1.35 25.93 -21.45
CA THR A 68 2.30 27.03 -21.56
C THR A 68 2.11 27.74 -22.91
N PHE A 69 2.15 29.06 -22.89
CA PHE A 69 2.11 29.93 -24.06
C PHE A 69 3.35 30.81 -24.09
N ILE A 70 4.22 30.63 -25.09
CA ILE A 70 5.38 31.48 -25.38
C ILE A 70 5.65 31.43 -26.87
N GLU A 71 5.67 32.56 -27.58
CA GLU A 71 5.80 32.53 -29.06
C GLU A 71 7.11 31.83 -29.51
N PRO A 72 7.08 30.96 -30.55
CA PRO A 72 5.92 30.47 -31.33
C PRO A 72 5.26 29.18 -30.79
N TYR A 73 5.59 28.79 -29.56
CA TYR A 73 5.21 27.54 -28.93
C TYR A 73 3.95 27.64 -28.06
N ARG A 74 3.04 26.70 -28.27
CA ARG A 74 2.04 26.34 -27.27
C ARG A 74 2.30 24.92 -26.83
N ARG A 75 2.35 24.70 -25.52
CA ARG A 75 2.64 23.39 -24.95
C ARG A 75 1.52 22.96 -24.05
N TRP A 76 1.17 21.69 -24.13
CA TRP A 76 0.38 21.01 -23.11
C TRP A 76 1.25 19.92 -22.54
N TYR A 77 1.26 19.78 -21.23
CA TYR A 77 2.08 18.77 -20.58
C TYR A 77 1.33 18.13 -19.44
N PHE A 78 1.79 16.95 -19.06
CA PHE A 78 1.57 16.43 -17.74
C PHE A 78 2.91 15.97 -17.16
N ARG A 79 3.07 16.21 -15.86
CA ARG A 79 4.26 15.89 -15.07
C ARG A 79 3.86 14.98 -13.94
N LEU A 80 4.72 14.02 -13.65
CA LEU A 80 4.55 13.11 -12.54
C LEU A 80 5.88 12.89 -11.81
N THR A 81 5.88 13.10 -10.50
CA THR A 81 6.93 12.57 -9.63
C THR A 81 6.52 11.17 -9.19
N LEU A 82 6.83 10.19 -10.05
CA LEU A 82 6.40 8.81 -9.89
C LEU A 82 7.10 8.13 -8.71
N LEU A 83 8.31 8.55 -8.36
CA LEU A 83 9.06 8.11 -7.17
C LEU A 83 9.76 9.34 -6.58
N PRO A 84 10.18 9.34 -5.31
CA PRO A 84 10.86 10.49 -4.70
C PRO A 84 12.16 10.91 -5.43
N TRP A 85 12.70 10.02 -6.25
CA TRP A 85 13.92 10.20 -7.04
C TRP A 85 13.68 10.18 -8.55
N PHE A 86 12.45 10.03 -9.04
CA PHE A 86 12.14 9.94 -10.47
C PHE A 86 10.95 10.82 -10.87
N GLU A 87 11.18 11.68 -11.86
CA GLU A 87 10.18 12.55 -12.46
C GLU A 87 10.11 12.31 -13.97
N GLY A 88 8.89 12.12 -14.47
CA GLY A 88 8.59 12.06 -15.89
C GLY A 88 7.73 13.24 -16.30
N THR A 89 7.99 13.81 -17.48
CA THR A 89 7.14 14.84 -18.09
C THR A 89 6.82 14.43 -19.51
N PHE A 90 5.55 14.46 -19.88
CA PHE A 90 5.11 14.27 -21.26
C PHE A 90 4.55 15.57 -21.76
N ARG A 91 4.93 15.94 -22.97
CA ARG A 91 4.64 17.24 -23.56
C ARG A 91 4.18 17.06 -25.00
N TYR A 92 3.17 17.83 -25.36
CA TYR A 92 2.78 18.06 -26.75
C TYR A 92 3.05 19.52 -27.09
N THR A 93 3.80 19.76 -28.16
CA THR A 93 4.22 21.10 -28.59
C THR A 93 3.57 21.43 -29.92
N ASP A 94 2.86 22.56 -29.96
CA ASP A 94 2.36 23.21 -31.16
C ASP A 94 3.29 24.36 -31.56
N VAL A 95 3.90 24.23 -32.74
CA VAL A 95 4.80 25.23 -33.32
C VAL A 95 4.00 26.06 -34.32
N ARG A 96 3.46 27.19 -33.86
CA ARG A 96 2.39 27.91 -34.57
C ARG A 96 2.84 28.63 -35.84
N ASN A 97 4.13 28.93 -35.96
CA ASN A 97 4.70 29.63 -37.10
C ASN A 97 5.11 28.68 -38.25
N ARG A 98 4.72 27.40 -38.20
CA ARG A 98 5.05 26.38 -39.20
C ARG A 98 3.86 25.50 -39.53
N LEU A 99 3.76 25.09 -40.80
CA LEU A 99 2.78 24.10 -41.25
C LEU A 99 3.19 22.68 -40.83
N PHE A 100 2.20 21.79 -40.67
CA PHE A 100 2.42 20.40 -40.27
C PHE A 100 3.34 19.62 -41.22
N SER A 101 3.19 19.84 -42.52
CA SER A 101 4.04 19.32 -43.59
C SER A 101 4.28 20.43 -44.62
N ASN A 102 5.39 20.32 -45.35
CA ASN A 102 5.70 21.20 -46.49
C ASN A 102 4.68 21.06 -47.63
N ILE A 103 3.82 20.02 -47.60
CA ILE A 103 2.72 19.83 -48.54
C ILE A 103 1.50 20.61 -48.04
N VAL A 104 1.29 21.82 -48.59
CA VAL A 104 0.20 22.72 -48.20
C VAL A 104 -1.19 22.08 -48.34
N SER A 105 -1.42 21.28 -49.38
CA SER A 105 -2.70 20.57 -49.60
C SER A 105 -3.01 19.51 -48.53
N PHE A 106 -1.97 18.93 -47.92
CA PHE A 106 -2.11 17.98 -46.81
C PHE A 106 -2.29 18.72 -45.48
N SER A 107 -1.48 19.76 -45.25
CA SER A 107 -1.47 20.53 -44.00
C SER A 107 -2.68 21.42 -43.80
N GLY A 108 -3.23 22.02 -44.86
CA GLY A 108 -4.28 23.03 -44.74
C GLY A 108 -3.87 24.16 -43.80
N ASN A 109 -4.65 24.37 -42.72
CA ASN A 109 -4.38 25.35 -41.66
C ASN A 109 -3.73 24.73 -40.40
N GLN A 110 -3.26 23.49 -40.47
CA GLN A 110 -2.68 22.78 -39.34
C GLN A 110 -1.21 23.18 -39.13
N SER A 111 -0.91 23.69 -37.94
CA SER A 111 0.47 23.99 -37.53
C SER A 111 1.25 22.72 -37.16
N PHE A 112 2.58 22.79 -37.18
CA PHE A 112 3.47 21.68 -36.83
C PHE A 112 3.29 21.22 -35.38
N LYS A 113 3.40 19.91 -35.17
CA LYS A 113 3.12 19.26 -33.89
C LYS A 113 4.22 18.28 -33.53
N ASP A 114 4.63 18.35 -32.28
CA ASP A 114 5.71 17.55 -31.74
C ASP A 114 5.32 16.88 -30.42
N ARG A 115 5.83 15.66 -30.20
CA ARG A 115 5.61 14.87 -28.98
C ARG A 115 6.94 14.70 -28.26
N GLY A 116 7.04 15.29 -27.07
CA GLY A 116 8.23 15.23 -26.23
C GLY A 116 7.98 14.45 -24.95
N ALA A 117 9.01 13.73 -24.48
CA ALA A 117 8.97 13.07 -23.19
C ALA A 117 10.33 13.21 -22.48
N ASP A 118 10.28 13.77 -21.28
CA ASP A 118 11.44 14.09 -20.44
C ASP A 118 11.49 13.12 -19.25
N ILE A 119 12.71 12.77 -18.83
CA ILE A 119 12.98 11.99 -17.62
C ILE A 119 14.02 12.71 -16.77
N LYS A 120 13.84 12.68 -15.44
CA LYS A 120 14.77 13.30 -14.48
C LYS A 120 14.95 12.40 -13.27
N PHE A 121 16.20 12.18 -12.88
CA PHE A 121 16.59 11.35 -11.75
C PHE A 121 17.31 12.18 -10.69
N ARG A 122 16.91 12.02 -9.42
CA ARG A 122 17.62 12.59 -8.28
C ARG A 122 18.77 11.67 -7.92
N LEU A 123 19.99 12.17 -8.06
CA LEU A 123 21.19 11.42 -7.70
C LEU A 123 21.53 11.58 -6.23
N TRP A 124 21.34 12.78 -5.67
CA TRP A 124 21.66 13.06 -4.27
C TRP A 124 20.63 14.02 -3.65
N PRO A 125 20.11 13.75 -2.44
CA PRO A 125 19.30 14.72 -1.71
C PRO A 125 20.17 15.86 -1.16
N GLU A 126 19.57 17.02 -0.93
CA GLU A 126 20.26 18.13 -0.27
C GLU A 126 20.61 17.76 1.18
N SER A 127 21.85 18.03 1.58
CA SER A 127 22.28 17.99 2.98
C SER A 127 22.73 19.37 3.44
N ARG A 128 23.28 19.50 4.66
CA ARG A 128 23.86 20.78 5.11
C ARG A 128 24.95 21.29 4.15
N LEU A 129 25.82 20.40 3.66
CA LEU A 129 27.00 20.78 2.85
C LEU A 129 26.84 20.46 1.37
N ILE A 130 26.08 19.43 1.03
CA ILE A 130 25.96 18.94 -0.35
C ILE A 130 24.66 19.49 -0.96
N PRO A 131 24.68 20.11 -2.15
CA PRO A 131 23.47 20.51 -2.85
C PRO A 131 22.68 19.27 -3.29
N GLN A 132 21.38 19.43 -3.54
CA GLN A 132 20.63 18.40 -4.25
C GLN A 132 21.18 18.27 -5.67
N ILE A 133 21.36 17.05 -6.15
CA ILE A 133 21.92 16.78 -7.47
C ILE A 133 20.92 15.97 -8.29
N ALA A 134 20.71 16.38 -9.53
CA ALA A 134 19.89 15.65 -10.48
C ALA A 134 20.54 15.58 -11.87
N VAL A 135 20.16 14.54 -12.60
CA VAL A 135 20.45 14.36 -14.01
C VAL A 135 19.15 14.18 -14.75
N GLY A 136 19.05 14.70 -15.97
CA GLY A 136 17.85 14.47 -16.77
C GLY A 136 18.07 14.60 -18.25
N MET A 137 17.04 14.17 -18.97
CA MET A 137 16.99 14.09 -20.42
C MET A 137 15.67 14.73 -20.85
N GLN A 138 15.77 15.87 -21.51
CA GLN A 138 14.67 16.52 -22.18
C GLN A 138 14.48 15.86 -23.54
N ASP A 139 13.22 15.50 -23.85
CA ASP A 139 12.83 14.86 -25.09
C ASP A 139 13.69 13.61 -25.42
N GLY A 140 14.05 12.86 -24.37
CA GLY A 140 14.86 11.63 -24.49
C GLY A 140 14.05 10.42 -24.95
N LEU A 141 12.73 10.44 -24.75
CA LEU A 141 11.82 9.33 -25.12
C LEU A 141 10.81 9.70 -26.23
N GLY A 142 10.83 10.96 -26.71
CA GLY A 142 9.93 11.50 -27.72
C GLY A 142 10.46 11.40 -29.15
N THR A 143 10.18 12.44 -29.96
CA THR A 143 10.70 12.59 -31.33
C THR A 143 12.17 13.02 -31.34
N GLY A 144 12.63 13.66 -30.26
CA GLY A 144 13.98 14.21 -30.14
C GLY A 144 14.16 15.58 -30.79
N LEU A 145 13.07 16.27 -31.14
CA LEU A 145 13.11 17.60 -31.74
C LEU A 145 13.78 18.62 -30.81
N PHE A 146 13.52 18.55 -29.50
CA PHE A 146 14.09 19.43 -28.49
C PHE A 146 15.06 18.68 -27.55
N ARG A 147 15.75 17.66 -28.09
CA ARG A 147 16.60 16.73 -27.34
C ARG A 147 17.75 17.45 -26.63
N GLY A 148 17.83 17.29 -25.31
CA GLY A 148 18.95 17.79 -24.52
C GLY A 148 19.15 17.01 -23.22
N GLU A 149 20.40 16.86 -22.80
CA GLU A 149 20.76 16.23 -21.53
C GLU A 149 21.30 17.28 -20.57
N TYR A 150 21.13 17.08 -19.25
CA TYR A 150 21.64 18.03 -18.28
C TYR A 150 22.04 17.39 -16.96
N PHE A 151 23.00 18.05 -16.32
CA PHE A 151 23.34 17.87 -14.91
C PHE A 151 23.00 19.16 -14.17
N VAL A 152 22.38 19.08 -12.99
CA VAL A 152 22.02 20.26 -12.20
C VAL A 152 22.19 20.01 -10.71
N ALA A 153 22.71 21.03 -10.03
CA ALA A 153 22.79 21.11 -8.58
C ALA A 153 21.94 22.27 -8.07
N SER A 154 21.11 22.03 -7.04
CA SER A 154 20.31 23.07 -6.38
C SER A 154 20.58 23.13 -4.89
N LYS A 155 20.68 24.35 -4.34
CA LYS A 155 20.98 24.59 -2.93
C LYS A 155 20.07 25.68 -2.37
N ARG A 156 19.40 25.39 -1.26
CA ARG A 156 18.51 26.35 -0.61
C ARG A 156 19.22 27.02 0.56
N PHE A 157 19.16 28.35 0.57
CA PHE A 157 19.60 29.20 1.66
C PHE A 157 18.43 30.10 2.07
N ARG A 158 17.75 29.71 3.15
CA ARG A 158 16.50 30.36 3.60
C ARG A 158 15.47 30.36 2.47
N ASP A 159 15.00 31.54 2.09
CA ASP A 159 13.98 31.76 1.06
C ASP A 159 14.53 31.79 -0.36
N LEU A 160 15.86 31.68 -0.53
CA LEU A 160 16.53 31.64 -1.83
C LEU A 160 16.92 30.20 -2.18
N ASP A 161 16.57 29.78 -3.40
CA ASP A 161 16.94 28.48 -3.96
C ASP A 161 17.78 28.69 -5.22
N PHE A 162 19.07 28.40 -5.12
CA PHE A 162 20.02 28.57 -6.21
C PHE A 162 20.12 27.28 -7.01
N SER A 163 20.20 27.39 -8.33
CA SER A 163 20.42 26.27 -9.24
C SER A 163 21.56 26.57 -10.20
N PHE A 164 22.44 25.60 -10.40
CA PHE A 164 23.53 25.65 -11.37
C PHE A 164 23.60 24.32 -12.11
N GLY A 165 23.66 24.36 -13.43
CA GLY A 165 23.73 23.16 -14.24
C GLY A 165 24.51 23.34 -15.54
N LEU A 166 24.76 22.20 -16.18
CA LEU A 166 25.39 22.09 -17.49
C LEU A 166 24.44 21.35 -18.42
N GLY A 167 24.24 21.90 -19.62
CA GLY A 167 23.39 21.34 -20.66
C GLY A 167 24.17 20.86 -21.89
N TRP A 168 23.65 19.80 -22.51
CA TRP A 168 24.04 19.23 -23.81
C TRP A 168 22.84 19.29 -24.76
N GLY A 169 23.10 19.18 -26.07
CA GLY A 169 22.04 19.24 -27.09
C GLY A 169 21.32 20.58 -27.08
N TYR A 170 19.98 20.58 -27.09
CA TYR A 170 19.16 21.80 -27.05
C TYR A 170 19.54 22.73 -25.88
N LEU A 171 19.71 22.18 -24.66
CA LEU A 171 20.09 22.99 -23.49
C LEU A 171 21.56 23.47 -23.53
N GLY A 172 22.37 22.88 -24.42
CA GLY A 172 23.80 23.14 -24.54
C GLY A 172 24.23 23.94 -25.77
N ASN A 173 23.28 24.29 -26.64
CA ASN A 173 23.54 24.68 -28.03
C ASN A 173 24.35 25.98 -28.18
N GLY A 174 24.35 26.87 -27.18
CA GLY A 174 25.22 28.05 -27.15
C GLY A 174 26.71 27.76 -27.01
N GLY A 175 27.10 26.50 -26.76
CA GLY A 175 28.46 25.98 -26.88
C GLY A 175 29.58 26.78 -26.21
N THR A 176 29.42 27.20 -24.95
CA THR A 176 30.40 28.11 -24.32
C THR A 176 31.60 27.42 -23.68
N TRP A 177 31.45 26.21 -23.14
CA TRP A 177 32.51 25.48 -22.42
C TRP A 177 32.83 24.16 -23.10
N LYS A 178 34.10 23.74 -23.10
CA LYS A 178 34.48 22.41 -23.62
C LYS A 178 33.81 21.32 -22.79
N ASN A 179 33.22 20.32 -23.44
CA ASN A 179 32.54 19.22 -22.76
C ASN A 179 33.52 18.51 -21.82
N PRO A 180 33.30 18.55 -20.49
CA PRO A 180 34.23 17.95 -19.54
C PRO A 180 34.34 16.44 -19.79
N LEU A 181 33.27 15.76 -20.18
CA LEU A 181 33.28 14.30 -20.31
C LEU A 181 34.19 13.77 -21.44
N THR A 182 34.68 14.64 -22.32
CA THR A 182 35.72 14.28 -23.30
C THR A 182 37.02 13.81 -22.65
N PHE A 183 37.27 14.10 -21.36
CA PHE A 183 38.41 13.51 -20.64
C PHE A 183 38.27 11.99 -20.46
N LEU A 184 37.05 11.45 -20.47
CA LEU A 184 36.77 10.03 -20.30
C LEU A 184 36.91 9.25 -21.62
N SER A 185 36.52 9.87 -22.73
CA SER A 185 36.59 9.26 -24.07
C SER A 185 36.44 10.31 -25.16
N ASP A 186 37.27 10.22 -26.20
CA ASP A 186 37.17 11.07 -27.39
C ASP A 186 35.86 10.86 -28.16
N ALA A 187 35.21 9.69 -28.03
CA ALA A 187 33.92 9.42 -28.65
C ALA A 187 32.82 10.40 -28.18
N LEU A 188 32.95 10.96 -26.97
CA LEU A 188 32.01 11.93 -26.39
C LEU A 188 32.17 13.35 -26.95
N SER A 189 33.17 13.60 -27.80
CA SER A 189 33.33 14.89 -28.48
C SER A 189 32.37 15.05 -29.66
N SER A 190 31.79 13.96 -30.17
CA SER A 190 30.91 13.97 -31.34
C SER A 190 29.47 13.59 -30.97
N ARG A 191 28.50 14.32 -31.52
CA ARG A 191 27.07 14.05 -31.35
C ARG A 191 26.47 13.69 -32.70
N SER A 192 25.73 12.58 -32.76
CA SER A 192 24.99 12.22 -33.97
C SER A 192 23.83 13.20 -34.19
N SER A 193 23.77 13.74 -35.41
CA SER A 193 22.75 14.70 -35.85
C SER A 193 21.45 14.02 -36.33
N GLU A 194 21.36 12.70 -36.28
CA GLU A 194 20.15 11.97 -36.67
C GLU A 194 19.00 12.30 -35.69
N ALA A 195 18.08 13.15 -36.16
CA ALA A 195 16.74 13.21 -35.62
C ALA A 195 16.01 11.95 -36.09
N GLY A 196 15.78 11.00 -35.18
CA GLY A 196 14.99 9.81 -35.49
C GLY A 196 13.54 10.18 -35.79
N THR A 197 12.78 9.27 -36.41
CA THR A 197 11.32 9.37 -36.62
C THR A 197 10.49 9.33 -35.33
N GLY A 198 11.13 9.55 -34.17
CA GLY A 198 10.61 9.27 -32.84
C GLY A 198 10.61 7.79 -32.50
N GLY A 199 10.81 7.47 -31.23
CA GLY A 199 10.65 6.11 -30.73
C GLY A 199 11.92 5.29 -30.53
N VAL A 200 13.05 5.62 -31.18
CA VAL A 200 14.35 4.96 -31.00
C VAL A 200 15.17 5.70 -29.92
N PRO A 201 15.41 5.12 -28.73
CA PRO A 201 16.30 5.74 -27.75
C PRO A 201 17.74 5.68 -28.26
N LEU A 202 18.30 6.84 -28.62
CA LEU A 202 19.68 7.00 -29.12
C LEU A 202 20.70 7.00 -27.96
N PHE A 203 20.73 5.91 -27.18
CA PHE A 203 21.61 5.74 -26.01
C PHE A 203 23.10 5.98 -26.31
N GLY A 204 23.55 5.78 -27.56
CA GLY A 204 24.94 5.89 -27.97
C GLY A 204 25.49 7.32 -28.15
N SER A 205 24.68 8.36 -27.94
CA SER A 205 25.07 9.78 -28.15
C SER A 205 24.70 10.71 -26.97
N TRP A 206 24.39 10.14 -25.81
CA TRP A 206 23.99 10.91 -24.63
C TRP A 206 25.20 11.56 -23.96
N PHE A 207 25.02 12.81 -23.52
CA PHE A 207 26.09 13.64 -22.94
C PHE A 207 27.32 13.79 -23.85
N SER A 208 27.11 13.69 -25.17
CA SER A 208 28.13 13.88 -26.18
C SER A 208 27.95 15.18 -26.96
N GLY A 209 29.06 15.68 -27.50
CA GLY A 209 29.19 16.98 -28.14
C GLY A 209 30.48 17.67 -27.70
N GLU A 210 31.04 18.51 -28.56
CA GLU A 210 32.31 19.20 -28.29
C GLU A 210 32.17 20.22 -27.15
N PHE A 211 31.02 20.87 -27.09
CA PHE A 211 30.73 21.94 -26.14
C PHE A 211 29.48 21.66 -25.30
N VAL A 212 29.45 22.27 -24.11
CA VAL A 212 28.34 22.33 -23.18
C VAL A 212 28.07 23.78 -22.82
N SER A 213 26.86 24.07 -22.35
CA SER A 213 26.53 25.41 -21.86
C SER A 213 26.10 25.38 -20.40
N PRO A 214 26.63 26.28 -19.57
CA PRO A 214 26.16 26.45 -18.22
C PRO A 214 24.82 27.20 -18.24
N PHE A 215 23.96 26.82 -17.32
CA PHE A 215 22.79 27.59 -16.94
C PHE A 215 22.77 27.76 -15.43
N PHE A 216 22.24 28.87 -14.96
CA PHE A 216 22.11 29.10 -13.53
C PHE A 216 20.94 30.02 -13.25
N GLY A 217 20.44 29.98 -12.02
CA GLY A 217 19.41 30.90 -11.61
C GLY A 217 19.09 30.80 -10.14
N VAL A 218 18.18 31.65 -9.73
CA VAL A 218 17.72 31.74 -8.35
C VAL A 218 16.20 31.89 -8.33
N GLU A 219 15.57 31.14 -7.45
CA GLU A 219 14.18 31.34 -7.07
C GLU A 219 14.15 31.95 -5.67
N TYR A 220 13.41 33.05 -5.51
CA TYR A 220 13.14 33.70 -4.24
C TYR A 220 11.69 33.44 -3.85
N GLN A 221 11.49 32.72 -2.75
CA GLN A 221 10.19 32.57 -2.11
C GLN A 221 9.87 33.85 -1.35
N THR A 222 8.83 34.56 -1.77
CA THR A 222 8.47 35.82 -1.13
C THR A 222 7.75 35.55 0.20
N PRO A 223 7.63 36.55 1.08
CA PRO A 223 6.77 36.44 2.26
C PRO A 223 5.28 36.24 1.94
N ILE A 224 4.86 36.47 0.69
CA ILE A 224 3.49 36.22 0.24
C ILE A 224 3.36 34.73 -0.05
N THR A 225 2.45 34.05 0.66
CA THR A 225 2.23 32.62 0.53
C THR A 225 1.96 32.20 -0.92
N GLY A 226 2.76 31.26 -1.42
CA GLY A 226 2.64 30.71 -2.77
C GLY A 226 3.23 31.59 -3.88
N LEU A 227 3.79 32.77 -3.58
CA LEU A 227 4.40 33.66 -4.57
C LEU A 227 5.93 33.53 -4.56
N SER A 228 6.51 33.21 -5.73
CA SER A 228 7.96 33.19 -5.93
C SER A 228 8.39 34.04 -7.13
N LEU A 229 9.59 34.61 -7.03
CA LEU A 229 10.26 35.35 -8.11
C LEU A 229 11.42 34.52 -8.64
N LYS A 230 11.63 34.52 -9.94
CA LYS A 230 12.68 33.74 -10.60
C LYS A 230 13.54 34.63 -11.47
N ALA A 231 14.85 34.44 -11.39
CA ALA A 231 15.81 34.96 -12.35
C ALA A 231 16.67 33.80 -12.86
N GLU A 232 16.81 33.70 -14.16
CA GLU A 232 17.46 32.60 -14.85
C GLU A 232 18.40 33.16 -15.92
N TYR A 233 19.61 32.61 -16.00
CA TYR A 233 20.49 32.70 -17.15
C TYR A 233 20.48 31.36 -17.86
N GLU A 234 20.12 31.37 -19.15
CA GLU A 234 20.17 30.17 -19.97
C GLU A 234 21.26 30.21 -21.04
N GLY A 235 21.73 29.03 -21.43
CA GLY A 235 22.83 28.85 -22.37
C GLY A 235 22.41 28.36 -23.76
N ASN A 236 21.12 28.36 -24.10
CA ASN A 236 20.65 27.94 -25.41
C ASN A 236 20.92 29.04 -26.47
N ASP A 237 21.12 28.62 -27.72
CA ASP A 237 21.23 29.50 -28.88
C ASP A 237 20.02 29.31 -29.81
N TYR A 238 19.17 30.34 -29.86
CA TYR A 238 17.96 30.37 -30.68
C TYR A 238 18.20 30.58 -32.18
N GLN A 239 19.44 30.87 -32.59
CA GLN A 239 19.79 30.93 -34.01
C GLN A 239 19.83 29.54 -34.66
N THR A 240 19.95 28.49 -33.86
CA THR A 240 20.02 27.09 -34.30
C THR A 240 18.81 26.28 -33.84
N GLU A 241 17.68 26.95 -33.64
CA GLU A 241 16.41 26.35 -33.23
C GLU A 241 15.96 25.24 -34.21
N PRO A 242 15.40 24.12 -33.72
CA PRO A 242 15.00 22.98 -34.55
C PRO A 242 14.11 23.34 -35.74
N LEU A 243 14.18 22.52 -36.80
CA LEU A 243 13.55 22.76 -38.10
C LEU A 243 14.11 24.01 -38.83
N GLY A 244 15.18 24.65 -38.34
CA GLY A 244 15.69 25.92 -38.85
C GLY A 244 14.80 27.10 -38.45
N ASN A 245 14.18 27.04 -37.27
CA ASN A 245 13.19 28.00 -36.80
C ASN A 245 13.82 29.17 -36.05
N VAL A 246 14.69 29.93 -36.72
CA VAL A 246 15.47 31.02 -36.11
C VAL A 246 14.55 31.96 -35.30
N LEU A 247 14.80 32.07 -34.00
CA LEU A 247 14.07 32.99 -33.11
C LEU A 247 14.97 34.15 -32.68
N GLU A 248 14.38 35.33 -32.48
CA GLU A 248 15.08 36.51 -31.99
C GLU A 248 15.25 36.43 -30.46
N ALA A 249 16.51 36.47 -30.00
CA ALA A 249 16.87 36.52 -28.59
C ALA A 249 17.92 37.62 -28.37
N THR A 250 17.57 38.63 -27.57
CA THR A 250 18.42 39.80 -27.29
C THR A 250 19.12 39.71 -25.92
N SER A 251 18.64 38.81 -25.05
CA SER A 251 19.20 38.58 -23.73
C SER A 251 19.15 37.10 -23.35
N PRO A 252 20.21 36.54 -22.74
CA PRO A 252 20.21 35.20 -22.15
C PRO A 252 19.54 35.16 -20.76
N TRP A 253 19.14 36.33 -20.22
CA TRP A 253 18.48 36.45 -18.93
C TRP A 253 16.96 36.44 -19.07
N ASN A 254 16.34 35.58 -18.28
CA ASN A 254 14.91 35.39 -18.15
C ASN A 254 14.46 35.76 -16.73
N TYR A 255 13.30 36.41 -16.60
CA TYR A 255 12.72 36.80 -15.31
C TYR A 255 11.26 36.39 -15.24
N GLY A 256 10.81 35.90 -14.09
CA GLY A 256 9.44 35.45 -13.96
C GLY A 256 8.89 35.46 -12.54
N ILE A 257 7.59 35.30 -12.47
CA ILE A 257 6.78 35.29 -11.25
C ILE A 257 5.92 34.03 -11.30
N ASN A 258 5.95 33.25 -10.24
CA ASN A 258 5.06 32.10 -10.05
C ASN A 258 4.16 32.34 -8.86
N TYR A 259 2.86 32.04 -9.00
CA TYR A 259 1.89 32.19 -7.94
C TYR A 259 1.00 30.94 -7.80
N ARG A 260 0.94 30.41 -6.58
CA ARG A 260 0.10 29.28 -6.17
C ARG A 260 -0.96 29.76 -5.18
N PRO A 261 -2.09 30.32 -5.65
CA PRO A 261 -3.16 30.79 -4.76
C PRO A 261 -3.86 29.65 -4.01
N PHE A 262 -3.91 28.46 -4.60
CA PHE A 262 -4.53 27.26 -4.04
C PHE A 262 -3.59 26.07 -4.17
N SER A 263 -3.76 25.03 -3.35
CA SER A 263 -2.94 23.81 -3.42
C SER A 263 -3.00 23.11 -4.79
N TRP A 264 -4.10 23.29 -5.53
CA TRP A 264 -4.37 22.65 -6.82
C TRP A 264 -4.13 23.55 -8.03
N LEU A 265 -3.77 24.85 -7.87
CA LEU A 265 -3.62 25.80 -8.98
C LEU A 265 -2.29 26.52 -8.94
N ASP A 266 -1.55 26.49 -10.05
CA ASP A 266 -0.26 27.16 -10.21
C ASP A 266 -0.25 28.00 -11.51
N ILE A 267 0.14 29.27 -11.39
CA ILE A 267 0.11 30.26 -12.46
C ILE A 267 1.50 30.89 -12.56
N SER A 268 2.05 31.03 -13.77
CA SER A 268 3.34 31.69 -14.00
C SER A 268 3.26 32.71 -15.12
N LEU A 269 3.99 33.82 -14.96
CA LEU A 269 4.25 34.82 -15.98
C LEU A 269 5.75 35.07 -16.04
N ALA A 270 6.32 35.14 -17.24
CA ALA A 270 7.73 35.44 -17.41
C ALA A 270 8.02 36.29 -18.64
N PHE A 271 9.16 36.97 -18.61
CA PHE A 271 9.77 37.64 -19.74
C PHE A 271 11.07 36.90 -20.08
N GLU A 272 11.10 36.31 -21.26
CA GLU A 272 12.13 35.38 -21.72
C GLU A 272 12.77 35.88 -23.01
N ARG A 273 14.04 35.52 -23.25
CA ARG A 273 14.83 35.83 -24.47
C ARG A 273 15.04 37.34 -24.72
N GLY A 274 14.66 38.19 -23.77
CA GLY A 274 14.64 39.65 -23.92
C GLY A 274 13.56 40.20 -24.87
N THR A 275 12.68 39.34 -25.41
CA THR A 275 11.70 39.74 -26.45
C THR A 275 10.32 39.12 -26.23
N SER A 276 10.20 38.03 -25.46
CA SER A 276 9.02 37.17 -25.44
C SER A 276 8.38 37.11 -24.06
N TYR A 277 7.05 37.07 -24.02
CA TYR A 277 6.28 36.82 -22.79
C TYR A 277 5.85 35.35 -22.74
N MET A 278 6.02 34.75 -21.57
CA MET A 278 5.53 33.41 -21.25
C MET A 278 4.39 33.50 -20.24
N SER A 279 3.36 32.68 -20.45
CA SER A 279 2.34 32.40 -19.43
C SER A 279 2.11 30.91 -19.29
N ARG A 280 1.91 30.45 -18.05
CA ARG A 280 1.62 29.05 -17.73
C ARG A 280 0.48 28.96 -16.73
N ILE A 281 -0.39 27.99 -16.94
CA ILE A 281 -1.44 27.61 -15.98
C ILE A 281 -1.36 26.10 -15.80
N ALA A 282 -1.34 25.64 -14.56
CA ALA A 282 -1.26 24.22 -14.23
C ALA A 282 -2.20 23.85 -13.07
N LEU A 283 -2.77 22.66 -13.17
CA LEU A 283 -3.58 22.00 -12.15
C LEU A 283 -2.74 20.90 -11.49
N LEU A 284 -2.76 20.85 -10.16
CA LEU A 284 -1.98 19.92 -9.35
C LEU A 284 -2.89 18.96 -8.60
N ALA A 285 -2.45 17.71 -8.50
CA ALA A 285 -3.07 16.67 -7.68
C ALA A 285 -1.99 15.87 -6.94
N ASP A 286 -2.35 15.32 -5.78
CA ASP A 286 -1.55 14.34 -5.06
C ASP A 286 -2.17 12.96 -5.27
N LEU A 287 -1.44 12.03 -5.88
CA LEU A 287 -1.93 10.68 -6.13
C LEU A 287 -2.02 9.84 -4.85
N HIS A 288 -1.57 10.31 -3.70
CA HIS A 288 -1.82 9.66 -2.41
C HIS A 288 -3.12 10.15 -1.73
N ASP A 289 -3.75 11.21 -2.25
CA ASP A 289 -4.99 11.75 -1.70
C ASP A 289 -6.17 10.78 -1.93
N GLN A 290 -6.89 10.46 -0.86
CA GLN A 290 -8.04 9.54 -0.86
C GLN A 290 -9.31 10.15 -1.51
N GLY A 291 -9.21 11.41 -1.94
CA GLY A 291 -10.25 12.12 -2.68
C GLY A 291 -11.37 12.61 -1.77
N LEU A 292 -12.59 12.65 -2.29
CA LEU A 292 -13.72 13.18 -1.52
C LEU A 292 -14.05 12.31 -0.29
N PRO A 293 -14.41 12.91 0.86
CA PRO A 293 -14.93 12.18 2.01
C PRO A 293 -16.12 11.30 1.63
N LYS A 294 -16.14 10.07 2.17
CA LYS A 294 -17.21 9.10 1.89
C LYS A 294 -18.36 9.27 2.89
N PHE A 295 -19.59 9.26 2.38
CA PHE A 295 -20.84 9.23 3.17
C PHE A 295 -21.46 7.83 3.15
N ASP A 296 -20.66 6.83 3.52
CA ASP A 296 -21.16 5.47 3.70
C ASP A 296 -21.81 5.30 5.09
N PRO A 297 -22.76 4.37 5.26
CA PRO A 297 -23.31 4.03 6.57
C PRO A 297 -22.19 3.64 7.55
N PRO A 298 -22.29 4.02 8.84
CA PRO A 298 -21.32 3.57 9.85
C PRO A 298 -21.31 2.04 9.93
N PRO A 299 -20.19 1.43 10.39
CA PRO A 299 -20.14 -0.01 10.60
C PRO A 299 -21.18 -0.45 11.65
N PRO A 300 -21.77 -1.65 11.53
CA PRO A 300 -22.70 -2.17 12.52
C PRO A 300 -22.06 -2.23 13.91
N SER A 301 -22.73 -1.73 14.95
CA SER A 301 -22.24 -1.90 16.33
C SER A 301 -22.29 -3.37 16.74
N VAL A 302 -21.35 -3.84 17.55
CA VAL A 302 -21.34 -5.23 18.05
C VAL A 302 -22.20 -5.33 19.30
N ARG A 303 -23.07 -6.34 19.38
CA ARG A 303 -23.79 -6.67 20.60
C ARG A 303 -22.83 -7.39 21.56
N VAL A 304 -22.61 -6.80 22.73
CA VAL A 304 -21.82 -7.42 23.80
C VAL A 304 -22.67 -8.46 24.53
N ARG A 305 -22.16 -9.68 24.68
CA ARG A 305 -22.83 -10.75 25.43
C ARG A 305 -22.89 -10.42 26.92
N GLY A 306 -24.03 -10.68 27.54
CA GLY A 306 -24.24 -10.47 28.97
C GLY A 306 -23.55 -11.58 29.78
N ARG A 307 -22.62 -11.23 30.67
CA ARG A 307 -22.01 -12.18 31.61
C ARG A 307 -23.10 -12.73 32.54
N SER A 308 -23.35 -14.05 32.51
CA SER A 308 -24.14 -14.73 33.55
C SER A 308 -23.35 -14.69 34.86
N VAL A 309 -23.55 -13.63 35.64
CA VAL A 309 -23.04 -13.58 37.01
C VAL A 309 -23.95 -14.48 37.84
N GLY A 310 -23.47 -15.67 38.17
CA GLY A 310 -24.10 -16.55 39.15
C GLY A 310 -24.35 -15.77 40.45
N HIS A 311 -25.58 -15.89 40.96
CA HIS A 311 -25.99 -15.32 42.23
C HIS A 311 -25.07 -15.79 43.37
N THR A 312 -24.19 -14.91 43.84
CA THR A 312 -23.78 -14.89 45.25
C THR A 312 -24.08 -13.50 45.78
N SER A 313 -25.20 -13.42 46.49
CA SER A 313 -25.54 -12.30 47.37
C SER A 313 -24.47 -12.17 48.45
N GLY A 314 -23.62 -11.16 48.36
CA GLY A 314 -22.59 -10.93 49.38
C GLY A 314 -21.68 -9.74 49.10
N SER A 315 -22.20 -8.52 49.33
CA SER A 315 -21.43 -7.33 49.74
C SER A 315 -20.13 -7.00 48.96
N MET A 316 -20.25 -6.39 47.78
CA MET A 316 -19.20 -5.52 47.20
C MET A 316 -19.76 -4.22 46.59
N ALA A 317 -20.93 -3.76 47.06
CA ALA A 317 -21.56 -2.52 46.60
C ALA A 317 -21.10 -1.24 47.35
N SER A 318 -20.20 -1.32 48.33
CA SER A 318 -19.84 -0.15 49.16
C SER A 318 -18.49 0.51 48.85
N VAL A 319 -17.66 -0.05 47.97
CA VAL A 319 -16.36 0.57 47.62
C VAL A 319 -16.39 1.34 46.29
N ALA A 320 -17.29 0.99 45.36
CA ALA A 320 -17.40 1.67 44.06
C ALA A 320 -18.21 2.98 44.10
N GLN A 321 -18.96 3.26 45.17
CA GLN A 321 -19.83 4.45 45.25
C GLN A 321 -19.22 5.68 45.94
N SER A 322 -18.00 5.61 46.50
CA SER A 322 -17.34 6.77 47.13
C SER A 322 -16.33 7.52 46.24
N ARG A 323 -15.92 6.95 45.09
CA ARG A 323 -15.09 7.66 44.09
C ARG A 323 -15.85 8.20 42.87
N ALA A 324 -17.10 7.78 42.66
CA ALA A 324 -17.94 8.22 41.54
C ALA A 324 -18.86 9.42 41.89
N ARG A 325 -18.40 10.33 42.75
CA ARG A 325 -19.10 11.60 43.05
C ARG A 325 -18.27 12.86 42.82
N GLY A 326 -17.22 12.77 42.00
CA GLY A 326 -16.37 13.91 41.69
C GLY A 326 -15.81 13.94 40.28
N SER A 327 -16.60 13.64 39.24
CA SER A 327 -16.21 13.99 37.85
C SER A 327 -17.31 13.87 36.78
N SER A 328 -18.60 13.88 37.14
CA SER A 328 -19.68 13.93 36.14
C SER A 328 -19.97 15.37 35.69
N HIS A 329 -19.08 15.95 34.90
CA HIS A 329 -19.40 17.03 33.96
C HIS A 329 -18.38 17.06 32.81
N GLY A 330 -18.79 16.62 31.62
CA GLY A 330 -17.96 16.68 30.42
C GLY A 330 -18.51 15.90 29.24
N GLY A 331 -19.72 16.23 28.78
CA GLY A 331 -20.20 15.81 27.48
C GLY A 331 -19.47 16.54 26.34
N ASN A 332 -19.44 15.90 25.17
CA ASN A 332 -19.07 16.42 23.85
C ASN A 332 -19.08 17.95 23.75
N ARG A 333 -17.90 18.56 23.70
CA ARG A 333 -17.67 19.89 23.13
C ARG A 333 -16.38 19.84 22.31
N HIS A 334 -16.44 20.44 21.13
CA HIS A 334 -15.28 20.80 20.33
C HIS A 334 -14.12 21.26 21.24
N ALA A 335 -12.93 20.73 21.01
CA ALA A 335 -11.71 21.17 21.70
C ALA A 335 -11.48 22.67 21.42
N SER A 336 -11.99 23.52 22.30
CA SER A 336 -11.54 24.90 22.42
C SER A 336 -10.15 24.87 23.02
N SER A 337 -9.21 25.64 22.44
CA SER A 337 -7.85 25.78 22.95
C SER A 337 -7.84 26.06 24.47
N PRO A 338 -6.97 25.41 25.25
CA PRO A 338 -6.92 25.58 26.70
C PRO A 338 -6.71 27.05 27.07
N SER A 339 -7.35 27.50 28.15
CA SER A 339 -7.17 28.87 28.64
C SER A 339 -5.74 29.09 29.13
N PRO A 340 -5.16 30.31 29.03
CA PRO A 340 -3.79 30.58 29.48
C PRO A 340 -3.51 30.14 30.93
N ALA A 341 -4.50 30.27 31.82
CA ALA A 341 -4.38 29.85 33.22
C ALA A 341 -4.34 28.32 33.41
N GLN A 342 -4.96 27.55 32.50
CA GLN A 342 -4.90 26.09 32.51
C GLN A 342 -3.50 25.61 32.08
N ILE A 343 -2.94 26.24 31.04
CA ILE A 343 -1.60 25.95 30.53
C ILE A 343 -0.56 26.24 31.61
N GLU A 344 -0.67 27.38 32.30
CA GLU A 344 0.24 27.75 33.39
C GLU A 344 0.20 26.72 34.53
N HIS A 345 -0.99 26.28 34.92
CA HIS A 345 -1.16 25.26 35.98
C HIS A 345 -0.60 23.88 35.60
N ASP A 346 -0.76 23.45 34.34
CA ASP A 346 -0.27 22.16 33.87
C ASP A 346 1.25 22.18 33.64
N VAL A 347 1.80 23.33 33.22
CA VAL A 347 3.26 23.56 33.16
C VAL A 347 3.87 23.50 34.55
N ASP A 348 3.29 24.15 35.57
CA ASP A 348 3.79 24.09 36.95
C ASP A 348 3.83 22.67 37.52
N LYS A 349 2.81 21.85 37.22
CA LYS A 349 2.80 20.42 37.59
C LYS A 349 3.89 19.62 36.89
N LEU A 350 4.15 19.92 35.63
CA LEU A 350 5.22 19.29 34.85
C LEU A 350 6.59 19.62 35.45
N PHE A 351 6.85 20.90 35.77
CA PHE A 351 8.08 21.31 36.46
C PHE A 351 8.25 20.59 37.80
N ALA A 352 7.22 20.55 38.65
CA ALA A 352 7.29 19.89 39.95
C ALA A 352 7.61 18.38 39.85
N LYS A 353 7.04 17.67 38.87
CA LYS A 353 7.35 16.24 38.64
C LYS A 353 8.77 16.03 38.12
N LEU A 354 9.25 16.89 37.21
CA LEU A 354 10.61 16.80 36.68
C LEU A 354 11.66 17.10 37.76
N GLU A 355 11.39 18.06 38.64
CA GLU A 355 12.24 18.34 39.81
C GLU A 355 12.28 17.18 40.80
N GLN A 356 11.13 16.52 41.08
CA GLN A 356 11.08 15.31 41.90
C GLN A 356 11.92 14.15 41.31
N ALA A 357 12.04 14.08 39.99
CA ALA A 357 12.88 13.11 39.30
C ALA A 357 14.39 13.48 39.32
N GLY A 358 14.78 14.56 40.00
CA GLY A 358 16.16 15.03 40.16
C GLY A 358 16.69 15.83 38.96
N LEU A 359 15.80 16.38 38.13
CA LEU A 359 16.15 17.14 36.92
C LEU A 359 15.81 18.62 37.11
N GLU A 360 16.78 19.49 36.85
CA GLU A 360 16.59 20.94 36.96
C GLU A 360 16.30 21.50 35.57
N VAL A 361 15.05 21.93 35.34
CA VAL A 361 14.57 22.38 34.02
C VAL A 361 14.83 23.88 33.86
N GLN A 362 15.53 24.26 32.80
CA GLN A 362 15.82 25.65 32.46
C GLN A 362 14.74 26.27 31.58
N GLN A 363 14.26 25.53 30.58
CA GLN A 363 13.31 26.02 29.59
C GLN A 363 12.51 24.86 28.98
N LEU A 364 11.22 25.08 28.76
CA LEU A 364 10.36 24.20 27.95
C LEU A 364 9.88 24.96 26.71
N GLU A 365 10.01 24.34 25.54
CA GLU A 365 9.43 24.84 24.29
C GLU A 365 8.45 23.81 23.74
N PHE A 366 7.27 24.27 23.32
CA PHE A 366 6.26 23.42 22.70
C PHE A 366 6.02 23.85 21.26
N THR A 367 5.98 22.87 20.37
CA THR A 367 5.48 23.00 19.00
C THR A 367 4.35 22.00 18.79
N HIS A 368 3.62 22.09 17.66
CA HIS A 368 2.54 21.15 17.35
C HIS A 368 3.02 19.70 17.14
N GLU A 369 4.33 19.46 16.95
CA GLU A 369 4.90 18.13 16.68
C GLU A 369 5.94 17.67 17.72
N GLU A 370 6.60 18.61 18.42
CA GLU A 370 7.75 18.33 19.30
C GLU A 370 7.70 19.18 20.58
N ALA A 371 7.95 18.56 21.74
CA ALA A 371 8.28 19.26 22.98
C ALA A 371 9.79 19.19 23.24
N ARG A 372 10.41 20.34 23.53
CA ARG A 372 11.83 20.46 23.88
C ARG A 372 11.97 20.85 25.33
N VAL A 373 12.71 20.06 26.09
CA VAL A 373 12.99 20.31 27.50
C VAL A 373 14.49 20.51 27.68
N HIS A 374 14.86 21.71 28.11
CA HIS A 374 16.23 22.09 28.37
C HIS A 374 16.52 21.93 29.86
N PHE A 375 17.57 21.19 30.20
CA PHE A 375 17.99 21.00 31.58
C PHE A 375 19.30 21.72 31.88
N THR A 376 19.36 22.34 33.06
CA THR A 376 20.58 22.92 33.62
C THR A 376 21.44 21.88 34.33
N ARG A 377 20.86 20.79 34.84
CA ARG A 377 21.58 19.68 35.50
C ARG A 377 20.76 18.38 35.46
N GLY A 378 21.44 17.22 35.36
CA GLY A 378 20.83 15.90 35.59
C GLY A 378 20.74 14.93 34.41
N LEU A 379 21.08 15.33 33.17
CA LEU A 379 21.02 14.44 32.01
C LEU A 379 22.24 13.53 31.82
N GLU A 380 23.35 13.82 32.52
CA GLU A 380 24.67 13.19 32.32
C GLU A 380 24.70 11.68 32.62
N ASN A 381 23.65 11.11 33.21
CA ASN A 381 23.51 9.67 33.53
C ASN A 381 22.18 9.05 33.04
N ALA A 382 21.48 9.64 32.07
CA ALA A 382 20.25 9.04 31.54
C ALA A 382 20.57 7.81 30.67
N LEU A 383 20.60 6.62 31.28
CA LEU A 383 20.43 5.35 30.57
C LEU A 383 19.16 5.45 29.71
N ALA A 384 19.19 4.93 28.47
CA ALA A 384 18.14 5.12 27.46
C ALA A 384 16.70 4.97 28.02
N GLY A 385 16.46 4.00 28.92
CA GLY A 385 15.16 3.79 29.56
C GLY A 385 14.65 4.93 30.45
N ARG A 386 15.51 5.69 31.14
CA ARG A 386 15.06 6.81 32.01
C ARG A 386 14.58 8.01 31.18
N ALA A 387 15.16 8.23 30.00
CA ALA A 387 14.71 9.28 29.09
C ALA A 387 13.31 8.99 28.54
N GLU A 388 12.96 7.73 28.31
CA GLU A 388 11.65 7.34 27.77
C GLU A 388 10.52 7.49 28.80
N GLN A 389 10.79 7.14 30.06
CA GLN A 389 9.84 7.37 31.18
C GLN A 389 9.55 8.87 31.40
N LEU A 390 10.58 9.71 31.27
CA LEU A 390 10.43 11.16 31.33
C LEU A 390 9.66 11.70 30.12
N ALA A 391 9.88 11.14 28.93
CA ALA A 391 9.16 11.53 27.72
C ALA A 391 7.66 11.21 27.81
N SER A 392 7.32 10.03 28.35
CA SER A 392 5.93 9.65 28.63
C SER A 392 5.25 10.65 29.58
N THR A 393 5.93 11.02 30.68
CA THR A 393 5.42 12.02 31.63
C THR A 393 5.21 13.40 30.99
N VAL A 394 6.10 13.80 30.08
CA VAL A 394 5.95 15.06 29.32
C VAL A 394 4.76 14.96 28.36
N ILE A 395 4.58 13.86 27.64
CA ILE A 395 3.47 13.68 26.69
C ILE A 395 2.11 13.69 27.41
N ASP A 396 2.00 13.05 28.58
CA ASP A 396 0.75 12.97 29.36
C ASP A 396 0.29 14.32 29.92
N LEU A 397 1.22 15.25 30.13
CA LEU A 397 0.94 16.55 30.75
C LEU A 397 0.87 17.70 29.74
N VAL A 398 1.20 17.46 28.46
CA VAL A 398 1.14 18.48 27.42
C VAL A 398 -0.25 18.51 26.78
N PRO A 399 -0.93 19.67 26.77
CA PRO A 399 -2.33 19.76 26.33
C PRO A 399 -2.52 19.65 24.80
N THR A 400 -1.45 19.52 24.02
CA THR A 400 -1.48 19.27 22.58
C THR A 400 -0.80 17.94 22.22
N PRO A 401 -1.37 17.14 21.30
CA PRO A 401 -0.75 15.88 20.90
C PRO A 401 0.58 16.15 20.19
N ILE A 402 1.69 15.83 20.88
CA ILE A 402 3.06 15.93 20.36
C ILE A 402 3.57 14.54 19.96
N GLU A 403 4.31 14.46 18.85
CA GLU A 403 4.80 13.17 18.29
C GLU A 403 6.14 12.72 18.89
N ARG A 404 6.94 13.66 19.41
CA ARG A 404 8.26 13.38 19.98
C ARG A 404 8.65 14.36 21.09
N VAL A 405 9.44 13.88 22.05
CA VAL A 405 10.04 14.70 23.11
C VAL A 405 11.54 14.71 22.93
N LYS A 406 12.13 15.90 22.99
CA LYS A 406 13.57 16.10 22.87
C LYS A 406 14.12 16.70 24.16
N PHE A 407 15.01 15.96 24.81
CA PHE A 407 15.73 16.41 25.99
C PHE A 407 17.08 17.03 25.58
N ILE A 408 17.43 18.19 26.13
CA ILE A 408 18.62 18.95 25.76
C ILE A 408 19.38 19.36 27.03
N ASP A 409 20.65 18.98 27.15
CA ASP A 409 21.53 19.53 28.20
C ASP A 409 22.04 20.91 27.79
N ALA A 410 21.75 21.94 28.60
CA ALA A 410 22.07 23.32 28.27
C ALA A 410 23.54 23.70 28.48
N ARG A 411 24.37 22.85 29.11
CA ARG A 411 25.78 23.15 29.40
C ARG A 411 26.73 22.72 28.28
N THR A 412 26.29 21.89 27.33
CA THR A 412 27.11 21.40 26.21
C THR A 412 26.79 22.15 24.91
N VAL A 413 27.74 22.98 24.43
CA VAL A 413 27.64 23.70 23.13
C VAL A 413 27.72 22.74 21.91
N SER A 414 27.66 21.43 22.14
CA SER A 414 27.80 20.36 21.16
C SER A 414 26.52 19.52 21.18
N THR A 415 25.86 19.39 20.03
CA THR A 415 24.62 18.62 19.76
C THR A 415 24.71 17.11 20.05
N LYS A 416 25.68 16.64 20.83
CA LYS A 416 25.95 15.23 21.12
C LYS A 416 25.26 14.68 22.39
N SER A 417 24.46 15.47 23.10
CA SER A 417 23.74 15.04 24.31
C SER A 417 22.26 15.43 24.26
N SER A 418 21.60 15.20 23.11
CA SER A 418 20.15 15.26 23.04
C SER A 418 19.56 13.88 22.82
N VAL A 419 18.68 13.45 23.72
CA VAL A 419 17.90 12.22 23.57
C VAL A 419 16.56 12.60 22.95
N VAL A 420 16.23 11.99 21.82
CA VAL A 420 14.94 12.16 21.14
C VAL A 420 14.17 10.86 21.34
N VAL A 421 12.99 10.97 21.94
CA VAL A 421 12.10 9.85 22.17
C VAL A 421 10.82 10.10 21.37
N SER A 422 10.50 9.23 20.41
CA SER A 422 9.24 9.32 19.66
C SER A 422 8.11 8.55 20.34
N ARG A 423 6.87 8.89 19.99
CA ARG A 423 5.67 8.17 20.46
C ARG A 423 5.70 6.69 20.06
N ASN A 424 6.29 6.36 18.90
CA ASN A 424 6.49 4.98 18.46
C ASN A 424 7.57 4.24 19.26
N ASP A 425 8.60 4.94 19.75
CA ASP A 425 9.62 4.34 20.61
C ASP A 425 9.04 4.03 22.00
N ILE A 426 8.21 4.94 22.55
CA ILE A 426 7.47 4.72 23.80
C ILE A 426 6.47 3.56 23.63
N ALA A 427 5.75 3.49 22.51
CA ALA A 427 4.82 2.39 22.25
C ALA A 427 5.54 1.04 22.08
N ARG A 428 6.74 1.02 21.50
CA ARG A 428 7.57 -0.19 21.39
C ARG A 428 8.10 -0.67 22.74
N ASN A 429 8.59 0.23 23.59
CA ASN A 429 9.18 -0.15 24.88
C ASN A 429 8.15 -0.30 26.00
N ALA A 430 6.98 0.34 25.93
CA ALA A 430 5.88 0.11 26.88
C ALA A 430 5.41 -1.35 26.87
N ILE A 431 5.48 -2.02 25.71
CA ILE A 431 5.19 -3.46 25.57
C ILE A 431 6.29 -4.29 26.24
N VAL A 432 7.56 -3.92 26.05
CA VAL A 432 8.71 -4.60 26.66
C VAL A 432 8.70 -4.43 28.19
N ASP A 433 8.44 -3.22 28.68
CA ASP A 433 8.36 -2.91 30.11
C ASP A 433 7.15 -3.58 30.76
N TYR A 434 5.96 -3.53 30.13
CA TYR A 434 4.77 -4.25 30.60
C TYR A 434 5.01 -5.77 30.67
N LEU A 435 5.67 -6.32 29.65
CA LEU A 435 6.02 -7.73 29.61
C LEU A 435 7.09 -8.08 30.65
N PHE A 436 8.10 -7.23 30.85
CA PHE A 436 9.17 -7.47 31.82
C PHE A 436 8.63 -7.39 33.25
N ASP A 437 7.81 -6.38 33.56
CA ASP A 437 7.12 -6.25 34.85
C ASP A 437 6.20 -7.47 35.11
N GLY A 438 5.48 -7.94 34.09
CA GLY A 438 4.64 -9.14 34.18
C GLY A 438 5.44 -10.41 34.46
N LEU A 439 6.56 -10.60 33.74
CA LEU A 439 7.46 -11.73 33.95
C LEU A 439 8.13 -11.69 35.33
N GLU A 440 8.57 -10.52 35.79
CA GLU A 440 9.18 -10.35 37.11
C GLU A 440 8.18 -10.60 38.25
N ALA A 441 6.91 -10.23 38.07
CA ALA A 441 5.84 -10.55 39.02
C ALA A 441 5.60 -12.07 39.16
N GLU A 442 5.91 -12.84 38.11
CA GLU A 442 5.88 -14.31 38.09
C GLU A 442 7.20 -14.97 38.54
N GLY A 443 8.18 -14.18 38.99
CA GLY A 443 9.49 -14.66 39.43
C GLY A 443 10.45 -15.01 38.29
N ILE A 444 10.17 -14.56 37.06
CA ILE A 444 11.03 -14.72 35.89
C ILE A 444 11.82 -13.44 35.69
N HIS A 445 13.16 -13.51 35.66
CA HIS A 445 14.02 -12.33 35.54
C HIS A 445 14.54 -12.15 34.11
N PRO A 446 13.86 -11.35 33.24
CA PRO A 446 14.27 -11.12 31.87
C PRO A 446 15.54 -10.25 31.78
N GLN A 447 16.40 -10.54 30.81
CA GLN A 447 17.64 -9.80 30.52
C GLN A 447 17.55 -9.01 29.22
N SER A 448 16.96 -9.60 28.18
CA SER A 448 16.76 -8.96 26.88
C SER A 448 15.64 -9.63 26.11
N LEU A 449 14.97 -8.86 25.25
CA LEU A 449 13.96 -9.35 24.33
C LEU A 449 14.20 -8.75 22.94
N GLU A 450 14.37 -9.62 21.96
CA GLU A 450 14.47 -9.25 20.55
C GLU A 450 13.26 -9.80 19.80
N ILE A 451 12.51 -8.93 19.11
CA ILE A 451 11.32 -9.31 18.34
C ILE A 451 11.58 -9.01 16.86
N THR A 452 11.39 -10.04 16.01
CA THR A 452 11.28 -9.91 14.54
C THR A 452 9.83 -10.08 14.11
N HIS A 453 9.57 -9.93 12.81
CA HIS A 453 8.23 -10.10 12.23
C HIS A 453 7.66 -11.53 12.34
N ASP A 454 8.51 -12.54 12.61
CA ASP A 454 8.20 -13.97 12.57
C ASP A 454 8.66 -14.75 13.81
N ALA A 455 9.56 -14.18 14.63
CA ALA A 455 10.11 -14.83 15.82
C ALA A 455 10.41 -13.83 16.94
N ALA A 456 10.53 -14.33 18.16
CA ALA A 456 11.11 -13.55 19.28
C ALA A 456 12.17 -14.36 20.02
N THR A 457 13.16 -13.67 20.56
CA THR A 457 14.19 -14.25 21.43
C THR A 457 14.17 -13.53 22.77
N LEU A 458 13.77 -14.23 23.83
CA LEU A 458 13.81 -13.74 25.21
C LEU A 458 14.99 -14.40 25.95
N THR A 459 15.85 -13.58 26.55
CA THR A 459 16.90 -14.07 27.44
C THR A 459 16.46 -13.89 28.88
N ILE A 460 16.51 -14.96 29.69
CA ILE A 460 16.15 -14.95 31.11
C ILE A 460 17.34 -15.37 31.99
N THR A 461 17.39 -14.87 33.22
CA THR A 461 18.41 -15.25 34.20
C THR A 461 18.06 -16.62 34.77
N ALA A 462 19.00 -17.57 34.72
CA ALA A 462 18.80 -18.88 35.32
C ALA A 462 19.24 -18.88 36.80
N ASP A 463 18.39 -19.35 37.70
CA ASP A 463 18.70 -19.46 39.13
C ASP A 463 19.87 -20.42 39.41
N HIS A 464 20.69 -20.06 40.40
CA HIS A 464 21.78 -20.88 40.92
C HIS A 464 21.21 -22.11 41.68
N GLY A 465 20.88 -23.18 40.96
CA GLY A 465 20.60 -24.48 41.55
C GLY A 465 19.47 -25.29 40.90
N SER A 466 18.59 -24.67 40.12
CA SER A 466 17.56 -25.37 39.35
C SER A 466 17.89 -25.29 37.86
N SER A 467 17.73 -26.37 37.10
CA SER A 467 17.50 -26.20 35.66
C SER A 467 16.21 -25.40 35.52
N ALA A 468 16.18 -24.33 34.72
CA ALA A 468 14.93 -23.65 34.39
C ALA A 468 13.88 -24.73 34.04
N ASN A 469 12.83 -24.79 34.87
CA ASN A 469 11.79 -25.80 34.73
C ASN A 469 11.06 -25.54 33.41
N ARG A 470 10.68 -26.59 32.68
CA ARG A 470 10.04 -26.45 31.36
C ARG A 470 8.80 -25.54 31.43
N ASP A 471 8.09 -25.57 32.56
CA ASP A 471 6.90 -24.76 32.83
C ASP A 471 7.23 -23.25 32.88
N THR A 472 8.37 -22.87 33.46
CA THR A 472 8.83 -21.47 33.49
C THR A 472 9.17 -20.98 32.09
N GLU A 473 9.75 -21.83 31.25
CA GLU A 473 10.10 -21.51 29.87
C GLU A 473 8.84 -21.40 28.99
N ILE A 474 7.82 -22.23 29.23
CA ILE A 474 6.52 -22.17 28.55
C ILE A 474 5.77 -20.89 28.92
N ARG A 475 5.67 -20.55 30.21
CA ARG A 475 5.04 -19.30 30.66
C ARG A 475 5.74 -18.06 30.09
N ALA A 476 7.07 -18.06 30.09
CA ALA A 476 7.84 -16.99 29.46
C ALA A 476 7.56 -16.87 27.96
N ALA A 477 7.48 -18.00 27.24
CA ALA A 477 7.14 -18.02 25.82
C ALA A 477 5.70 -17.54 25.56
N GLN A 478 4.75 -17.91 26.43
CA GLN A 478 3.36 -17.48 26.35
C GLN A 478 3.21 -15.97 26.55
N ALA A 479 3.86 -15.42 27.56
CA ALA A 479 3.84 -13.98 27.82
C ALA A 479 4.41 -13.18 26.63
N VAL A 480 5.51 -13.67 26.03
CA VAL A 480 6.09 -13.06 24.81
C VAL A 480 5.14 -13.16 23.61
N LEU A 481 4.47 -14.31 23.42
CA LEU A 481 3.50 -14.51 22.34
C LEU A 481 2.27 -13.60 22.48
N GLN A 482 1.79 -13.39 23.70
CA GLN A 482 0.64 -12.53 23.99
C GLN A 482 0.98 -11.04 23.88
N ALA A 483 2.19 -10.64 24.27
CA ALA A 483 2.61 -9.24 24.24
C ALA A 483 3.18 -8.79 22.87
N SER A 484 3.51 -9.72 21.97
CA SER A 484 4.15 -9.39 20.70
C SER A 484 3.20 -8.66 19.73
N PRO A 485 3.57 -7.49 19.17
CA PRO A 485 2.73 -6.72 18.24
C PRO A 485 2.65 -7.32 16.83
N THR A 486 3.48 -8.30 16.50
CA THR A 486 3.42 -9.08 15.26
C THR A 486 3.12 -10.55 15.57
N PRO A 487 2.38 -11.27 14.71
CA PRO A 487 2.01 -12.67 14.93
C PRO A 487 3.21 -13.60 14.70
N ILE A 488 4.16 -13.55 15.65
CA ILE A 488 5.36 -14.39 15.66
C ILE A 488 4.96 -15.87 15.80
N GLN A 489 5.69 -16.73 15.09
CA GLN A 489 5.40 -18.17 14.99
C GLN A 489 6.23 -18.99 15.96
N HIS A 490 7.37 -18.45 16.41
CA HIS A 490 8.31 -19.14 17.28
C HIS A 490 8.88 -18.19 18.33
N VAL A 491 9.03 -18.68 19.57
CA VAL A 491 9.73 -17.96 20.64
C VAL A 491 10.91 -18.79 21.11
N THR A 492 12.10 -18.21 21.05
CA THR A 492 13.32 -18.79 21.62
C THR A 492 13.57 -18.23 23.00
N ILE A 493 13.56 -19.10 24.01
CA ILE A 493 13.97 -18.77 25.38
C ILE A 493 15.45 -19.16 25.54
N ILE A 494 16.26 -18.19 25.94
CA ILE A 494 17.69 -18.36 26.26
C ILE A 494 17.87 -18.18 27.76
N SER A 495 18.19 -19.26 28.47
CA SER A 495 18.49 -19.21 29.90
C SER A 495 19.99 -18.99 30.10
N ALA A 496 20.39 -17.88 30.71
CA ALA A 496 21.79 -17.48 30.88
C ALA A 496 22.18 -17.25 32.35
N ILE A 497 23.42 -17.58 32.70
CA ILE A 497 24.04 -17.28 34.02
C ILE A 497 25.30 -16.46 33.75
N GLU A 498 25.42 -15.27 34.32
CA GLU A 498 26.59 -14.37 34.14
C GLU A 498 26.98 -14.15 32.66
N GLY A 499 25.97 -14.09 31.77
CA GLY A 499 26.17 -13.91 30.32
C GLY A 499 26.59 -15.17 29.54
N LEU A 500 26.75 -16.32 30.20
CA LEU A 500 26.98 -17.62 29.55
C LEU A 500 25.65 -18.34 29.30
N VAL A 501 25.40 -18.70 28.04
CA VAL A 501 24.19 -19.44 27.63
C VAL A 501 24.22 -20.85 28.20
N ARG A 502 23.23 -21.19 29.04
CA ARG A 502 23.08 -22.52 29.64
C ARG A 502 22.15 -23.42 28.83
N LYS A 503 21.05 -22.85 28.33
CA LYS A 503 19.99 -23.60 27.65
C LYS A 503 19.32 -22.71 26.62
N ARG A 504 19.00 -23.28 25.46
CA ARG A 504 18.23 -22.63 24.38
C ARG A 504 17.11 -23.58 23.98
N ILE A 505 15.87 -23.10 24.08
CA ILE A 505 14.69 -23.83 23.61
C ILE A 505 13.88 -22.91 22.72
N THR A 506 13.35 -23.46 21.65
CA THR A 506 12.41 -22.78 20.78
C THR A 506 11.05 -23.45 20.92
N PHE A 507 10.03 -22.65 21.20
CA PHE A 507 8.64 -23.07 21.24
C PHE A 507 7.92 -22.63 19.97
N HIS A 508 7.12 -23.52 19.39
CA HIS A 508 6.17 -23.15 18.35
C HIS A 508 4.88 -22.60 18.97
N ARG A 509 4.27 -21.60 18.34
CA ARG A 509 3.02 -20.97 18.82
C ARG A 509 1.92 -21.99 19.12
N ASP A 510 1.72 -22.96 18.25
CA ASP A 510 0.72 -24.03 18.40
C ASP A 510 1.00 -24.92 19.63
N GLU A 511 2.27 -25.15 19.96
CA GLU A 511 2.68 -25.94 21.13
C GLU A 511 2.40 -25.19 22.43
N VAL A 512 2.70 -23.89 22.48
CA VAL A 512 2.46 -23.06 23.67
C VAL A 512 0.96 -22.92 23.95
N HIS A 513 0.15 -22.69 22.91
CA HIS A 513 -1.31 -22.63 23.07
C HIS A 513 -1.92 -23.95 23.54
N ARG A 514 -1.41 -25.08 23.02
CA ARG A 514 -1.84 -26.42 23.46
C ARG A 514 -1.47 -26.67 24.92
N ASP A 515 -0.25 -26.35 25.31
CA ASP A 515 0.25 -26.63 26.66
C ASP A 515 -0.43 -25.71 27.71
N ALA A 516 -0.72 -24.45 27.36
CA ALA A 516 -1.52 -23.54 28.19
C ALA A 516 -2.97 -24.02 28.41
N ALA A 517 -3.61 -24.55 27.37
CA ALA A 517 -4.95 -25.13 27.49
C ALA A 517 -5.00 -26.36 28.42
N ILE A 518 -3.89 -27.10 28.54
CA ILE A 518 -3.76 -28.22 29.47
C ILE A 518 -3.60 -27.72 30.91
N GLU A 519 -2.89 -26.62 31.14
CA GLU A 519 -2.72 -26.01 32.47
C GLU A 519 -4.05 -25.42 32.98
N ASP A 520 -4.79 -24.70 32.14
CA ASP A 520 -6.14 -24.20 32.44
C ASP A 520 -7.12 -25.35 32.76
N LEU A 521 -7.01 -26.47 32.03
CA LEU A 521 -7.77 -27.68 32.32
C LEU A 521 -7.42 -28.23 33.71
N PHE A 522 -6.14 -28.26 34.08
CA PHE A 522 -5.72 -28.78 35.38
C PHE A 522 -6.20 -27.89 36.54
N GLU A 523 -6.15 -26.57 36.38
CA GLU A 523 -6.71 -25.64 37.37
C GLU A 523 -8.23 -25.79 37.52
N SER A 524 -8.96 -25.95 36.41
CA SER A 524 -10.41 -26.18 36.44
C SER A 524 -10.76 -27.47 37.20
N VAL A 525 -9.98 -28.53 36.99
CA VAL A 525 -10.23 -29.83 37.63
C VAL A 525 -9.84 -29.83 39.11
N ASP A 526 -8.77 -29.13 39.51
CA ASP A 526 -8.41 -28.97 40.94
C ASP A 526 -9.41 -28.05 41.68
N ALA A 527 -9.98 -27.05 40.99
CA ALA A 527 -11.08 -26.23 41.53
C ALA A 527 -12.34 -27.06 41.82
N ASP A 528 -12.61 -28.10 41.03
CA ASP A 528 -13.69 -29.07 41.26
C ASP A 528 -13.36 -30.10 42.37
N GLY A 529 -12.19 -29.98 43.00
CA GLY A 529 -11.76 -30.80 44.14
C GLY A 529 -11.04 -32.10 43.77
N PHE A 530 -10.60 -32.23 42.52
CA PHE A 530 -9.83 -33.36 42.00
C PHE A 530 -8.36 -32.96 41.81
N GLN A 531 -7.46 -33.56 42.58
CA GLN A 531 -6.02 -33.36 42.38
C GLN A 531 -5.53 -34.32 41.28
N ILE A 532 -5.15 -33.79 40.12
CA ILE A 532 -4.64 -34.61 39.02
C ILE A 532 -3.23 -35.12 39.36
N ASP A 533 -3.01 -36.43 39.25
CA ASP A 533 -1.70 -37.07 39.37
C ASP A 533 -1.03 -37.20 38.00
N SER A 534 -1.76 -37.71 37.01
CA SER A 534 -1.26 -37.83 35.64
C SER A 534 -2.39 -37.83 34.59
N LEU A 535 -2.09 -37.34 33.39
CA LEU A 535 -2.99 -37.35 32.24
C LEU A 535 -2.30 -38.05 31.06
N GLU A 536 -2.86 -39.17 30.64
CA GLU A 536 -2.42 -39.94 29.48
C GLU A 536 -3.36 -39.68 28.30
N ILE A 537 -2.85 -39.02 27.25
CA ILE A 537 -3.63 -38.75 26.03
C ILE A 537 -3.08 -39.59 24.88
N SER A 538 -3.97 -40.32 24.22
CA SER A 538 -3.75 -40.99 22.93
C SER A 538 -4.70 -40.42 21.88
N HIS A 539 -4.51 -40.78 20.61
CA HIS A 539 -5.21 -40.18 19.46
C HIS A 539 -6.75 -40.20 19.57
N GLU A 540 -7.36 -41.14 20.31
CA GLU A 540 -8.82 -41.23 20.49
C GLU A 540 -9.25 -41.41 21.96
N LYS A 541 -8.32 -41.44 22.91
CA LYS A 541 -8.61 -41.74 24.31
C LYS A 541 -7.77 -40.91 25.26
N ALA A 542 -8.41 -40.31 26.26
CA ALA A 542 -7.76 -39.66 27.39
C ALA A 542 -8.05 -40.44 28.68
N THR A 543 -7.01 -40.77 29.44
CA THR A 543 -7.13 -41.35 30.77
C THR A 543 -6.48 -40.41 31.78
N ILE A 544 -7.25 -39.97 32.77
CA ILE A 544 -6.75 -39.11 33.84
C ILE A 544 -6.76 -39.89 35.15
N TYR A 545 -5.67 -39.77 35.89
CA TYR A 545 -5.52 -40.30 37.23
C TYR A 545 -5.65 -39.14 38.20
N VAL A 546 -6.62 -39.23 39.10
CA VAL A 546 -6.94 -38.18 40.07
C VAL A 546 -6.89 -38.75 41.48
N ALA A 547 -6.49 -37.93 42.43
CA ALA A 547 -6.69 -38.13 43.86
C ALA A 547 -7.77 -37.14 44.33
N THR A 548 -8.74 -37.61 45.12
CA THR A 548 -9.82 -36.75 45.60
C THR A 548 -9.51 -36.12 46.96
N LYS A 549 -9.91 -34.86 47.14
CA LYS A 549 -9.92 -34.19 48.45
C LYS A 549 -11.27 -34.44 49.14
N GLY A 550 -11.58 -35.69 49.48
CA GLY A 550 -12.83 -36.12 50.15
C GLY A 550 -13.71 -37.07 49.32
N GLU A 551 -14.79 -37.63 49.91
CA GLU A 551 -15.73 -38.49 49.17
C GLU A 551 -16.43 -37.68 48.06
N LYS A 552 -16.32 -38.15 46.82
CA LYS A 552 -16.93 -37.57 45.62
C LYS A 552 -18.08 -38.43 45.10
N SER A 553 -19.16 -37.80 44.65
CA SER A 553 -20.31 -38.47 44.06
C SER A 553 -20.03 -38.93 42.62
N PRO A 554 -20.70 -39.99 42.12
CA PRO A 554 -20.54 -40.43 40.73
C PRO A 554 -20.82 -39.33 39.69
N ASP A 555 -21.74 -38.41 39.98
CA ASP A 555 -22.09 -37.31 39.08
C ASP A 555 -20.96 -36.27 38.98
N GLU A 556 -20.23 -36.00 40.07
CA GLU A 556 -19.06 -35.11 40.05
C GLU A 556 -17.90 -35.68 39.21
N TYR A 557 -17.72 -37.00 39.19
CA TYR A 557 -16.74 -37.64 38.29
C TYR A 557 -17.16 -37.53 36.82
N VAL A 558 -18.46 -37.63 36.54
CA VAL A 558 -19.01 -37.51 35.19
C VAL A 558 -18.90 -36.07 34.68
N ASP A 559 -19.24 -35.08 35.50
CA ASP A 559 -19.12 -33.66 35.16
C ASP A 559 -17.66 -33.26 34.86
N THR A 560 -16.72 -33.69 35.70
CA THR A 560 -15.28 -33.50 35.47
C THR A 560 -14.82 -34.18 34.17
N ALA A 561 -15.35 -35.35 33.84
CA ALA A 561 -15.03 -36.04 32.59
C ALA A 561 -15.54 -35.26 31.37
N TYR A 562 -16.69 -34.59 31.47
CA TYR A 562 -17.21 -33.70 30.41
C TYR A 562 -16.35 -32.44 30.27
N THR A 563 -15.90 -31.85 31.38
CA THR A 563 -14.95 -30.73 31.37
C THR A 563 -13.68 -31.10 30.59
N ILE A 564 -13.11 -32.27 30.87
CA ILE A 564 -11.93 -32.80 30.16
C ILE A 564 -12.23 -33.07 28.68
N ALA A 565 -13.34 -33.72 28.37
CA ALA A 565 -13.77 -34.02 27.00
C ALA A 565 -13.92 -32.76 26.12
N ASN A 566 -14.26 -31.62 26.72
CA ASN A 566 -14.47 -30.37 25.99
C ASN A 566 -13.22 -29.48 25.92
N ALA A 567 -12.26 -29.65 26.84
CA ALA A 567 -11.04 -28.84 26.89
C ALA A 567 -9.84 -29.47 26.15
N VAL A 568 -9.82 -30.79 25.93
CA VAL A 568 -8.70 -31.45 25.24
C VAL A 568 -8.83 -31.28 23.70
N PRO A 569 -7.82 -30.74 23.00
CA PRO A 569 -7.90 -30.36 21.58
C PRO A 569 -7.83 -31.53 20.57
N VAL A 570 -8.00 -32.77 21.03
CA VAL A 570 -7.93 -33.99 20.21
C VAL A 570 -9.34 -34.57 20.05
N GLU A 571 -9.67 -35.21 18.92
CA GLU A 571 -10.95 -35.89 18.73
C GLU A 571 -11.05 -37.14 19.63
N LEU A 572 -11.36 -36.94 20.91
CA LEU A 572 -11.52 -38.02 21.86
C LEU A 572 -12.84 -38.77 21.59
N ARG A 573 -12.75 -40.10 21.62
CA ARG A 573 -13.89 -41.03 21.62
C ARG A 573 -14.14 -41.64 22.98
N GLU A 574 -13.15 -41.61 23.87
CA GLU A 574 -13.27 -42.11 25.24
C GLU A 574 -12.50 -41.20 26.21
N VAL A 575 -13.15 -40.77 27.30
CA VAL A 575 -12.50 -40.11 28.45
C VAL A 575 -12.70 -40.96 29.68
N ARG A 576 -11.61 -41.31 30.36
CA ARG A 576 -11.64 -42.16 31.55
C ARG A 576 -11.01 -41.43 32.74
N ILE A 577 -11.74 -41.35 33.84
CA ILE A 577 -11.21 -40.89 35.13
C ILE A 577 -10.95 -42.09 36.02
N VAL A 578 -9.75 -42.19 36.58
CA VAL A 578 -9.34 -43.22 37.54
C VAL A 578 -9.07 -42.53 38.86
N ASP A 579 -9.81 -42.90 39.92
CA ASP A 579 -9.55 -42.41 41.27
C ASP A 579 -8.49 -43.30 41.94
N LEU A 580 -7.39 -42.70 42.37
CA LEU A 580 -6.24 -43.37 42.98
C LEU A 580 -6.48 -43.78 44.44
N HIS A 581 -7.61 -43.39 45.06
CA HIS A 581 -7.97 -43.80 46.43
C HIS A 581 -8.76 -45.13 46.50
N ASP A 582 -9.33 -45.60 45.40
CA ASP A 582 -10.01 -46.90 45.33
C ASP A 582 -8.95 -47.95 44.92
N ASP A 583 -8.68 -48.94 45.79
CA ASP A 583 -7.64 -49.97 45.62
C ASP A 583 -7.97 -50.98 44.48
N SER A 584 -8.83 -50.57 43.55
CA SER A 584 -9.25 -51.29 42.36
C SER A 584 -8.89 -50.48 41.12
N ASP A 585 -8.25 -51.09 40.10
CA ASP A 585 -7.92 -50.50 38.78
C ASP A 585 -9.17 -50.08 37.95
N LEU A 586 -10.31 -49.81 38.59
CA LEU A 586 -11.58 -49.49 37.97
C LEU A 586 -11.71 -47.97 37.78
N ALA A 587 -12.20 -47.56 36.61
CA ALA A 587 -12.47 -46.16 36.32
C ALA A 587 -13.64 -45.64 37.18
N ALA A 588 -13.45 -44.47 37.79
CA ALA A 588 -14.48 -43.74 38.54
C ALA A 588 -15.57 -43.18 37.62
N ALA A 589 -15.20 -42.76 36.40
CA ALA A 589 -16.14 -42.45 35.31
C ALA A 589 -15.52 -42.76 33.95
N THR A 590 -16.33 -43.21 33.00
CA THR A 590 -15.94 -43.35 31.59
C THR A 590 -16.98 -42.71 30.71
N LEU A 591 -16.59 -41.71 29.92
CA LEU A 591 -17.40 -41.14 28.85
C LEU A 591 -17.00 -41.78 27.51
N ARG A 592 -17.99 -42.08 26.68
CA ARG A 592 -17.80 -42.47 25.28
C ARG A 592 -18.58 -41.57 24.35
N ARG A 593 -17.98 -41.26 23.20
CA ARG A 593 -18.60 -40.41 22.18
C ARG A 593 -19.22 -41.26 21.08
N ASP A 594 -20.52 -41.10 20.87
CA ASP A 594 -21.28 -41.70 19.76
C ASP A 594 -21.87 -40.62 18.84
N GLU A 595 -22.74 -41.01 17.90
CA GLU A 595 -23.40 -40.09 16.95
C GLU A 595 -24.29 -39.03 17.64
N MET A 596 -24.67 -39.23 18.91
CA MET A 596 -25.50 -38.31 19.70
C MET A 596 -24.70 -37.48 20.72
N GLY A 597 -23.39 -37.70 20.83
CA GLY A 597 -22.50 -36.96 21.72
C GLY A 597 -21.84 -37.84 22.77
N TRP A 598 -21.45 -37.24 23.90
CA TRP A 598 -20.79 -37.92 25.01
C TRP A 598 -21.82 -38.58 25.94
N SER A 599 -21.59 -39.84 26.33
CA SER A 599 -22.42 -40.59 27.27
C SER A 599 -21.58 -41.37 28.29
N ALA A 600 -22.06 -41.45 29.54
CA ALA A 600 -21.36 -42.15 30.63
C ALA A 600 -21.64 -43.67 30.62
N VAL A 601 -20.61 -44.49 30.82
CA VAL A 601 -20.68 -45.97 30.76
C VAL A 601 -20.14 -46.60 32.06
N GLY A 602 -21.03 -46.79 33.07
CA GLY A 602 -20.80 -47.48 34.37
C GLY A 602 -20.00 -46.69 35.43
N ARG A 603 -20.12 -46.85 36.77
CA ARG A 603 -21.11 -47.47 37.69
C ARG A 603 -22.13 -46.41 38.14
N THR A 604 -23.42 -46.64 37.89
CA THR A 604 -24.52 -45.91 38.54
C THR A 604 -25.21 -46.83 39.53
N ALA A 605 -24.93 -46.65 40.83
CA ALA A 605 -25.80 -47.19 41.88
C ALA A 605 -26.72 -46.06 42.36
N GLY A 606 -27.89 -45.96 41.72
CA GLY A 606 -29.07 -45.32 42.29
C GLY A 606 -29.08 -43.79 42.32
N ALA A 607 -29.33 -43.15 41.17
CA ALA A 607 -30.02 -41.87 41.13
C ALA A 607 -31.03 -41.91 39.97
N SER A 608 -32.26 -41.55 40.27
CA SER A 608 -33.38 -41.49 39.33
C SER A 608 -33.02 -40.67 38.09
N THR A 609 -33.24 -41.26 36.92
CA THR A 609 -33.27 -40.56 35.63
C THR A 609 -34.12 -39.30 35.76
N PRO A 610 -33.56 -38.09 35.52
CA PRO A 610 -34.39 -36.93 35.25
C PRO A 610 -35.22 -37.25 34.02
N ASP A 611 -36.52 -37.08 34.17
CA ASP A 611 -37.56 -37.24 33.15
C ASP A 611 -37.12 -36.67 31.79
N ALA A 612 -36.69 -37.54 30.88
CA ALA A 612 -36.24 -37.21 29.53
C ALA A 612 -37.34 -36.60 28.66
N SER A 613 -38.58 -36.50 29.16
CA SER A 613 -39.70 -35.86 28.46
C SER A 613 -39.86 -34.35 28.75
N LYS A 614 -39.00 -33.74 29.58
CA LYS A 614 -39.02 -32.29 29.86
C LYS A 614 -37.81 -31.49 29.37
N THR A 615 -36.80 -32.14 28.81
CA THR A 615 -35.62 -31.46 28.22
C THR A 615 -35.66 -31.42 26.68
N GLU A 616 -36.67 -32.02 26.04
CA GLU A 616 -36.88 -32.00 24.58
C GLU A 616 -37.29 -30.63 23.98
N ARG A 617 -37.08 -29.52 24.69
CA ARG A 617 -37.32 -28.16 24.15
C ARG A 617 -36.25 -27.14 24.58
N VAL A 618 -34.98 -27.49 24.40
CA VAL A 618 -33.92 -26.50 24.21
C VAL A 618 -33.51 -26.59 22.74
N ALA A 619 -33.78 -25.52 22.01
CA ALA A 619 -33.84 -25.43 20.56
C ALA A 619 -32.69 -26.15 19.83
N GLU A 620 -33.05 -27.14 19.01
CA GLU A 620 -32.38 -27.37 17.73
C GLU A 620 -32.36 -25.98 17.05
N ILE A 621 -31.21 -25.31 17.06
CA ILE A 621 -31.05 -24.10 16.27
C ILE A 621 -31.29 -24.54 14.85
N ASP A 622 -32.35 -24.06 14.22
CA ASP A 622 -32.55 -24.22 12.80
C ASP A 622 -31.38 -23.52 12.11
N THR A 623 -30.31 -24.27 11.87
CA THR A 623 -29.04 -23.76 11.33
C THR A 623 -29.25 -23.14 9.96
N ALA A 624 -30.26 -23.61 9.22
CA ALA A 624 -30.69 -23.01 7.97
C ALA A 624 -31.38 -21.64 8.21
N LEU A 625 -32.22 -21.51 9.23
CA LEU A 625 -32.81 -20.22 9.61
C LEU A 625 -31.74 -19.20 10.00
N VAL A 626 -30.78 -19.58 10.85
CA VAL A 626 -29.68 -18.69 11.27
C VAL A 626 -28.78 -18.33 10.10
N ALA A 627 -28.48 -19.28 9.21
CA ALA A 627 -27.72 -19.01 7.99
C ALA A 627 -28.43 -18.00 7.08
N ASN A 628 -29.74 -18.15 6.87
CA ASN A 628 -30.53 -17.22 6.06
C ASN A 628 -30.57 -15.81 6.67
N GLN A 629 -30.75 -15.70 7.99
CA GLN A 629 -30.67 -14.41 8.69
C GLN A 629 -29.30 -13.75 8.53
N LEU A 630 -28.22 -14.53 8.56
CA LEU A 630 -26.87 -14.02 8.33
C LEU A 630 -26.72 -13.51 6.89
N PHE A 631 -27.24 -14.24 5.91
CA PHE A 631 -27.19 -13.83 4.50
C PHE A 631 -27.96 -12.54 4.25
N GLU A 632 -29.17 -12.41 4.81
CA GLU A 632 -29.98 -11.18 4.73
C GLU A 632 -29.25 -10.00 5.38
N ALA A 633 -28.72 -10.17 6.60
CA ALA A 633 -28.01 -9.10 7.31
C ALA A 633 -26.71 -8.67 6.61
N LEU A 634 -25.98 -9.61 5.98
CA LEU A 634 -24.82 -9.27 5.15
C LEU A 634 -25.25 -8.49 3.90
N ALA A 635 -26.35 -8.89 3.26
CA ALA A 635 -26.87 -8.22 2.07
C ALA A 635 -27.32 -6.77 2.36
N GLU A 636 -27.86 -6.48 3.54
CA GLU A 636 -28.18 -5.10 3.98
C GLU A 636 -26.93 -4.19 4.01
N GLU A 637 -25.77 -4.75 4.38
CA GLU A 637 -24.47 -4.08 4.32
C GLU A 637 -23.84 -4.07 2.91
N ASN A 638 -24.54 -4.61 1.90
CA ASN A 638 -24.06 -4.86 0.54
C ASN A 638 -22.84 -5.80 0.50
N LEU A 639 -22.82 -6.78 1.41
CA LEU A 639 -21.86 -7.86 1.47
C LEU A 639 -22.57 -9.15 1.05
N ILE A 640 -22.05 -9.85 0.04
CA ILE A 640 -22.71 -11.05 -0.50
C ILE A 640 -21.96 -12.28 -0.04
N ALA A 641 -22.62 -13.14 0.73
CA ALA A 641 -22.12 -14.46 1.09
C ALA A 641 -22.57 -15.52 0.08
N GLU A 642 -21.67 -16.44 -0.27
CA GLU A 642 -21.96 -17.65 -1.04
C GLU A 642 -22.49 -18.78 -0.16
N GLY A 643 -22.08 -18.82 1.10
CA GLY A 643 -22.54 -19.80 2.07
C GLY A 643 -21.91 -19.61 3.45
N VAL A 644 -22.36 -20.41 4.40
CA VAL A 644 -21.82 -20.46 5.76
C VAL A 644 -21.67 -21.90 6.22
N GLN A 645 -20.62 -22.19 6.99
CA GLN A 645 -20.43 -23.45 7.68
C GLN A 645 -20.35 -23.17 9.19
N LEU A 646 -21.15 -23.89 9.98
CA LEU A 646 -21.21 -23.74 11.43
C LEU A 646 -20.67 -25.02 12.08
N ASN A 647 -19.54 -24.93 12.79
CA ASN A 647 -18.89 -26.07 13.44
C ASN A 647 -18.59 -25.72 14.91
N GLY A 648 -19.38 -26.22 15.85
CA GLY A 648 -19.15 -25.98 17.28
C GLY A 648 -19.14 -24.50 17.63
N THR A 649 -17.95 -23.96 17.92
CA THR A 649 -17.70 -22.56 18.27
C THR A 649 -17.19 -21.70 17.11
N THR A 650 -17.01 -22.24 15.91
CA THR A 650 -16.50 -21.50 14.74
C THR A 650 -17.57 -21.40 13.65
N ALA A 651 -17.74 -20.19 13.10
CA ALA A 651 -18.49 -19.97 11.88
C ALA A 651 -17.57 -19.58 10.74
N THR A 652 -17.57 -20.37 9.67
CA THR A 652 -16.87 -20.05 8.42
C THR A 652 -17.83 -19.38 7.44
N ILE A 653 -17.55 -18.14 7.06
CA ILE A 653 -18.41 -17.33 6.19
C ILE A 653 -17.70 -17.13 4.86
N TYR A 654 -18.31 -17.60 3.78
CA TYR A 654 -17.77 -17.52 2.42
C TYR A 654 -18.24 -16.25 1.74
N LEU A 655 -17.41 -15.21 1.70
CA LEU A 655 -17.77 -13.86 1.24
C LEU A 655 -17.30 -13.61 -0.20
N ALA A 656 -18.23 -13.40 -1.14
CA ALA A 656 -17.94 -13.33 -2.58
C ALA A 656 -17.87 -11.91 -3.18
N THR A 657 -18.52 -10.92 -2.57
CA THR A 657 -18.58 -9.57 -3.17
C THR A 657 -18.45 -8.50 -2.10
N ARG A 658 -17.73 -7.43 -2.46
CA ARG A 658 -17.40 -6.30 -1.58
C ARG A 658 -17.99 -4.98 -2.08
N LYS A 659 -18.52 -4.20 -1.15
CA LYS A 659 -18.88 -2.79 -1.37
C LYS A 659 -17.64 -1.90 -1.40
N PHE A 660 -16.67 -2.19 -0.55
CA PHE A 660 -15.48 -1.35 -0.35
C PHE A 660 -14.26 -1.92 -1.06
N ARG A 661 -13.37 -1.07 -1.56
CA ARG A 661 -12.11 -1.51 -2.16
C ARG A 661 -11.15 -2.09 -1.12
N GLN A 662 -11.16 -1.55 0.09
CA GLN A 662 -10.28 -1.92 1.19
C GLN A 662 -10.66 -3.30 1.72
N PHE A 663 -9.72 -4.23 1.70
CA PHE A 663 -10.01 -5.63 2.06
C PHE A 663 -10.46 -5.76 3.51
N ALA A 664 -9.68 -5.22 4.46
CA ALA A 664 -9.94 -5.34 5.89
C ALA A 664 -11.30 -4.73 6.29
N LYS A 665 -11.71 -3.63 5.65
CA LYS A 665 -13.02 -3.00 5.90
C LYS A 665 -14.19 -3.95 5.67
N ASN A 666 -14.14 -4.75 4.60
CA ASN A 666 -15.19 -5.73 4.32
C ASN A 666 -15.19 -6.86 5.34
N ILE A 667 -14.00 -7.35 5.72
CA ILE A 667 -13.84 -8.40 6.74
C ILE A 667 -14.40 -7.95 8.09
N GLY A 668 -14.01 -6.75 8.54
CA GLY A 668 -14.44 -6.21 9.82
C GLY A 668 -15.95 -5.94 9.88
N ARG A 669 -16.58 -5.54 8.77
CA ARG A 669 -18.04 -5.41 8.70
C ARG A 669 -18.73 -6.77 8.70
N ALA A 670 -18.24 -7.73 7.91
CA ALA A 670 -18.78 -9.09 7.90
C ALA A 670 -18.72 -9.74 9.30
N ALA A 671 -17.61 -9.57 10.01
CA ALA A 671 -17.43 -10.11 11.35
C ALA A 671 -18.37 -9.47 12.40
N ARG A 672 -18.68 -8.17 12.26
CA ARG A 672 -19.66 -7.48 13.12
C ARG A 672 -21.09 -7.93 12.85
N VAL A 673 -21.45 -8.09 11.58
CA VAL A 673 -22.75 -8.66 11.21
C VAL A 673 -22.88 -10.08 11.78
N ALA A 674 -21.83 -10.90 11.62
CA ALA A 674 -21.77 -12.23 12.19
C ALA A 674 -21.93 -12.22 13.72
N ALA A 675 -21.25 -11.31 14.44
CA ALA A 675 -21.39 -11.17 15.89
C ALA A 675 -22.79 -10.81 16.36
N ASN A 676 -23.57 -10.09 15.53
CA ASN A 676 -24.93 -9.69 15.89
C ASN A 676 -25.99 -10.76 15.57
N VAL A 677 -25.74 -11.58 14.55
CA VAL A 677 -26.71 -12.56 14.05
C VAL A 677 -26.45 -13.96 14.60
N LEU A 678 -25.17 -14.37 14.68
CA LEU A 678 -24.81 -15.72 15.07
C LEU A 678 -24.94 -15.93 16.58
N PRO A 679 -25.36 -17.14 17.03
CA PRO A 679 -25.51 -17.48 18.44
C PRO A 679 -24.27 -17.22 19.28
N ASP A 680 -24.48 -16.97 20.57
CA ASP A 680 -23.42 -16.70 21.54
C ASP A 680 -22.42 -17.86 21.69
N SER A 681 -22.76 -19.07 21.26
CA SER A 681 -21.84 -20.22 21.24
C SER A 681 -20.74 -20.10 20.18
N ILE A 682 -20.90 -19.25 19.17
CA ILE A 682 -19.88 -19.03 18.13
C ILE A 682 -18.90 -17.97 18.62
N GLU A 683 -17.68 -18.38 18.95
CA GLU A 683 -16.59 -17.52 19.44
C GLU A 683 -15.66 -17.02 18.32
N GLU A 684 -15.56 -17.76 17.22
CA GLU A 684 -14.61 -17.48 16.14
C GLU A 684 -15.32 -17.29 14.79
N PHE A 685 -14.95 -16.24 14.06
CA PHE A 685 -15.41 -15.98 12.70
C PHE A 685 -14.28 -16.19 11.71
N ALA A 686 -14.36 -17.27 10.93
CA ALA A 686 -13.46 -17.53 9.81
C ALA A 686 -14.06 -16.95 8.52
N ILE A 687 -13.69 -15.71 8.18
CA ILE A 687 -14.14 -15.07 6.94
C ILE A 687 -13.26 -15.54 5.78
N VAL A 688 -13.84 -16.29 4.85
CA VAL A 688 -13.18 -16.80 3.64
C VAL A 688 -13.54 -15.87 2.49
N TYR A 689 -12.55 -15.21 1.93
CA TYR A 689 -12.79 -14.33 0.79
C TYR A 689 -12.79 -15.14 -0.52
N LEU A 690 -13.86 -14.97 -1.30
CA LEU A 690 -14.04 -15.58 -2.60
C LEU A 690 -13.93 -14.54 -3.70
N SER A 691 -13.14 -14.85 -4.73
CA SER A 691 -13.09 -14.08 -5.98
C SER A 691 -13.59 -14.97 -7.11
N SER A 692 -14.76 -14.64 -7.66
CA SER A 692 -15.46 -15.45 -8.68
C SER A 692 -15.63 -16.93 -8.29
N GLY A 693 -15.89 -17.22 -7.01
CA GLY A 693 -16.06 -18.58 -6.48
C GLY A 693 -14.77 -19.32 -6.12
N MET A 694 -13.60 -18.68 -6.25
CA MET A 694 -12.31 -19.23 -5.79
C MET A 694 -11.92 -18.65 -4.44
N GLU A 695 -11.48 -19.49 -3.50
CA GLU A 695 -10.89 -19.02 -2.24
C GLU A 695 -9.58 -18.26 -2.49
N MET A 696 -9.47 -17.08 -1.90
CA MET A 696 -8.29 -16.23 -2.00
C MET A 696 -7.46 -16.27 -0.71
N ASN A 697 -8.13 -16.12 0.43
CA ASN A 697 -7.54 -16.17 1.76
C ASN A 697 -8.63 -16.49 2.79
N ARG A 698 -8.20 -16.82 4.01
CA ARG A 698 -9.07 -17.05 5.17
C ARG A 698 -8.57 -16.21 6.32
N VAL A 699 -9.43 -15.38 6.89
CA VAL A 699 -9.12 -14.53 8.05
C VAL A 699 -9.97 -14.98 9.22
N LYS A 700 -9.37 -15.42 10.31
CA LYS A 700 -10.07 -15.77 11.54
C LYS A 700 -9.99 -14.63 12.54
N ILE A 701 -11.14 -14.22 13.06
CA ILE A 701 -11.26 -13.14 14.04
C ILE A 701 -12.09 -13.65 15.22
N TRP A 702 -11.65 -13.32 16.43
CA TRP A 702 -12.37 -13.64 17.65
C TRP A 702 -13.51 -12.66 17.90
N ARG A 703 -14.70 -13.19 18.22
CA ARG A 703 -15.85 -12.38 18.62
C ARG A 703 -15.52 -11.48 19.81
N LYS A 704 -14.82 -12.05 20.81
CA LYS A 704 -14.45 -11.37 22.05
C LYS A 704 -13.67 -10.07 21.79
N ASP A 705 -12.76 -10.05 20.82
CA ASP A 705 -11.97 -8.87 20.53
C ASP A 705 -12.84 -7.73 19.96
N LEU A 706 -13.80 -8.08 19.09
CA LEU A 706 -14.77 -7.13 18.56
C LEU A 706 -15.67 -6.57 19.68
N GLU A 707 -16.05 -7.40 20.66
CA GLU A 707 -16.80 -6.99 21.84
C GLU A 707 -15.96 -6.07 22.75
N GLN A 708 -14.67 -6.34 22.95
CA GLN A 708 -13.78 -5.47 23.74
C GLN A 708 -13.58 -4.11 23.09
N VAL A 709 -13.42 -4.05 21.76
CA VAL A 709 -13.37 -2.78 21.02
C VAL A 709 -14.66 -1.98 21.22
N GLN A 710 -15.82 -2.63 21.17
CA GLN A 710 -17.11 -1.98 21.43
C GLN A 710 -17.22 -1.42 22.86
N LEU A 711 -16.56 -2.06 23.83
CA LEU A 711 -16.46 -1.62 25.23
C LEU A 711 -15.35 -0.59 25.48
N ALA A 712 -14.62 -0.16 24.44
CA ALA A 712 -13.42 0.68 24.54
C ALA A 712 -12.32 0.06 25.44
N ARG A 713 -12.20 -1.26 25.41
CA ARG A 713 -11.24 -2.07 26.19
C ARG A 713 -10.27 -2.89 25.35
N GLY A 714 -10.41 -2.86 24.03
CA GLY A 714 -9.48 -3.49 23.11
C GLY A 714 -9.06 -2.54 21.99
N SER A 715 -7.99 -2.90 21.29
CA SER A 715 -7.44 -2.11 20.18
C SER A 715 -7.41 -2.90 18.87
N LEU A 716 -7.14 -2.21 17.75
CA LEU A 716 -6.97 -2.86 16.45
C LEU A 716 -5.75 -3.80 16.44
N GLU A 717 -4.70 -3.42 17.16
CA GLU A 717 -3.47 -4.18 17.31
C GLU A 717 -3.72 -5.46 18.10
N GLU A 718 -4.58 -5.43 19.13
CA GLU A 718 -4.98 -6.64 19.86
C GLU A 718 -5.73 -7.62 18.94
N ILE A 719 -6.69 -7.12 18.14
CA ILE A 719 -7.36 -7.95 17.12
C ILE A 719 -6.33 -8.54 16.15
N TRP A 720 -5.35 -7.75 15.71
CA TRP A 720 -4.30 -8.21 14.79
C TRP A 720 -3.49 -9.37 15.38
N VAL A 721 -3.13 -9.31 16.67
CA VAL A 721 -2.33 -10.33 17.36
C VAL A 721 -3.07 -11.67 17.45
N HIS A 722 -4.39 -11.65 17.63
CA HIS A 722 -5.25 -12.84 17.68
C HIS A 722 -5.76 -13.28 16.30
N THR A 723 -5.54 -12.50 15.25
CA THR A 723 -6.01 -12.82 13.90
C THR A 723 -5.12 -13.88 13.25
N GLU A 724 -5.72 -14.95 12.75
CA GLU A 724 -5.04 -15.92 11.89
C GLU A 724 -5.38 -15.66 10.41
N ILE A 725 -4.36 -15.55 9.57
CA ILE A 725 -4.55 -15.43 8.11
C ILE A 725 -3.96 -16.66 7.43
N GLY A 726 -4.83 -17.47 6.84
CA GLY A 726 -4.47 -18.71 6.17
C GLY A 726 -4.48 -18.61 4.63
N PRO A 727 -3.75 -19.52 3.96
CA PRO A 727 -3.80 -19.66 2.51
C PRO A 727 -5.18 -20.16 2.04
N PRO A 728 -5.50 -20.00 0.75
CA PRO A 728 -6.70 -20.59 0.18
C PRO A 728 -6.64 -22.12 0.21
N GLN A 729 -7.75 -22.74 0.57
CA GLN A 729 -7.88 -24.19 0.58
C GLN A 729 -8.41 -24.69 -0.78
N SER A 730 -8.19 -25.97 -1.06
CA SER A 730 -8.70 -26.61 -2.27
C SER A 730 -9.72 -27.67 -1.95
N GLY A 731 -10.74 -27.75 -2.79
CA GLY A 731 -11.89 -28.65 -2.61
C GLY A 731 -13.16 -27.89 -2.24
N SER A 732 -14.30 -28.55 -2.42
CA SER A 732 -15.58 -28.01 -2.00
C SER A 732 -15.69 -28.09 -0.47
N PRO A 733 -16.18 -27.04 0.20
CA PRO A 733 -16.36 -27.06 1.63
C PRO A 733 -17.42 -28.10 2.03
N GLN A 734 -17.06 -28.96 2.98
CA GLN A 734 -17.98 -29.97 3.52
C GLN A 734 -19.00 -29.30 4.45
N ASN A 735 -20.25 -29.73 4.43
CA ASN A 735 -21.33 -29.23 5.30
C ASN A 735 -21.57 -27.71 5.22
N MET A 736 -21.22 -27.06 4.10
CA MET A 736 -21.57 -25.67 3.85
C MET A 736 -23.07 -25.56 3.58
N ILE A 737 -23.74 -24.63 4.26
CA ILE A 737 -25.11 -24.20 3.96
C ILE A 737 -25.00 -23.13 2.85
N PRO A 738 -25.42 -23.42 1.61
CA PRO A 738 -25.31 -22.48 0.51
C PRO A 738 -26.36 -21.36 0.62
N ASN A 739 -26.01 -20.16 0.18
CA ASN A 739 -26.97 -19.08 0.01
C ASN A 739 -27.81 -19.33 -1.26
N PRO A 740 -29.12 -19.59 -1.15
CA PRO A 740 -29.96 -19.90 -2.32
C PRO A 740 -30.07 -18.74 -3.31
N ASP A 741 -29.88 -17.49 -2.87
CA ASP A 741 -29.99 -16.30 -3.71
C ASP A 741 -28.68 -15.92 -4.42
N ARG A 742 -27.58 -16.66 -4.18
CA ARG A 742 -26.27 -16.33 -4.76
C ARG A 742 -26.17 -16.69 -6.23
N TYR A 743 -26.77 -17.79 -6.68
CA TYR A 743 -26.68 -18.30 -8.05
C TYR A 743 -28.05 -18.76 -8.59
N PRO A 744 -28.40 -18.45 -9.84
CA PRO A 744 -27.70 -17.56 -10.75
C PRO A 744 -27.85 -16.09 -10.34
N HIS A 745 -26.79 -15.29 -10.49
CA HIS A 745 -26.83 -13.85 -10.21
C HIS A 745 -26.58 -13.05 -11.48
N PHE A 746 -27.52 -12.15 -11.79
CA PHE A 746 -27.45 -11.28 -12.96
C PHE A 746 -27.30 -9.82 -12.54
N GLU A 747 -26.20 -9.21 -12.98
CA GLU A 747 -25.92 -7.79 -12.79
C GLU A 747 -25.86 -7.11 -14.16
N TRP A 748 -26.41 -5.91 -14.26
CA TRP A 748 -26.26 -5.08 -15.46
C TRP A 748 -26.24 -3.60 -15.11
N GLY A 749 -25.62 -2.80 -15.97
CA GLY A 749 -25.55 -1.36 -15.80
C GLY A 749 -25.34 -0.66 -17.13
N ILE A 750 -25.83 0.58 -17.22
CA ILE A 750 -25.59 1.48 -18.35
C ILE A 750 -24.87 2.73 -17.87
N GLY A 751 -23.83 3.14 -18.59
CA GLY A 751 -23.06 4.32 -18.25
C GLY A 751 -22.44 4.99 -19.46
N PRO A 752 -22.01 6.26 -19.34
CA PRO A 752 -21.26 6.91 -20.40
C PRO A 752 -19.89 6.24 -20.56
N GLY A 753 -19.48 6.00 -21.80
CA GLY A 753 -18.12 5.62 -22.13
C GLY A 753 -17.46 6.72 -22.96
N VAL A 754 -16.16 6.92 -22.77
CA VAL A 754 -15.37 7.78 -23.66
C VAL A 754 -14.27 6.94 -24.27
N ARG A 755 -14.22 6.91 -25.60
CA ARG A 755 -13.08 6.41 -26.34
C ARG A 755 -12.33 7.62 -26.87
N GLN A 756 -11.02 7.67 -26.67
CA GLN A 756 -10.20 8.79 -27.14
C GLN A 756 -8.98 8.28 -27.89
N HIS A 757 -8.55 9.08 -28.85
CA HIS A 757 -7.28 8.91 -29.53
C HIS A 757 -6.57 10.27 -29.57
N VAL A 758 -5.37 10.34 -28.99
CA VAL A 758 -4.59 11.57 -28.85
C VAL A 758 -3.30 11.46 -29.65
N GLY A 759 -2.97 12.52 -30.39
CA GLY A 759 -1.69 12.64 -31.09
C GLY A 759 -1.68 12.14 -32.54
N GLY A 760 -2.84 12.01 -33.18
CA GLY A 760 -2.94 11.66 -34.59
C GLY A 760 -2.53 12.82 -35.52
N PRO A 761 -1.97 12.53 -36.72
CA PRO A 761 -1.53 13.56 -37.66
C PRO A 761 -2.67 14.35 -38.31
N SER A 762 -3.92 13.85 -38.27
CA SER A 762 -5.08 14.54 -38.86
C SER A 762 -5.83 15.46 -37.90
N LYS A 763 -5.86 15.14 -36.60
CA LYS A 763 -6.44 15.93 -35.50
C LYS A 763 -5.77 15.52 -34.19
N PHE A 764 -5.53 16.49 -33.30
CA PHE A 764 -4.86 16.24 -32.02
C PHE A 764 -5.66 15.33 -31.08
N ILE A 765 -6.97 15.57 -30.94
CA ILE A 765 -7.86 14.74 -30.12
C ILE A 765 -9.02 14.29 -31.00
N LEU A 766 -9.11 12.98 -31.14
CA LEU A 766 -10.29 12.29 -31.64
C LEU A 766 -10.97 11.62 -30.47
N TYR A 767 -12.29 11.60 -30.48
CA TYR A 767 -13.05 11.02 -29.38
C TYR A 767 -14.40 10.51 -29.85
N GLN A 768 -14.93 9.61 -29.04
CA GLN A 768 -16.27 9.11 -29.15
C GLN A 768 -16.89 9.00 -27.75
N VAL A 769 -18.13 9.44 -27.64
CA VAL A 769 -18.96 9.29 -26.46
C VAL A 769 -19.96 8.16 -26.73
N TRP A 770 -20.01 7.22 -25.79
CA TRP A 770 -20.77 5.97 -25.85
C TRP A 770 -21.84 5.97 -24.77
N ALA A 771 -22.97 5.33 -25.04
CA ALA A 771 -23.76 4.68 -24.01
C ALA A 771 -23.32 3.22 -23.92
N ARG A 772 -22.67 2.81 -22.83
CA ARG A 772 -22.18 1.45 -22.63
C ARG A 772 -23.11 0.69 -21.71
N ALA A 773 -23.67 -0.40 -22.20
CA ALA A 773 -24.40 -1.38 -21.41
C ALA A 773 -23.47 -2.56 -21.10
N ASN A 774 -23.21 -2.79 -19.82
CA ASN A 774 -22.45 -3.95 -19.33
C ASN A 774 -23.42 -4.91 -18.64
N ALA A 775 -23.22 -6.21 -18.81
CA ALA A 775 -23.97 -7.24 -18.12
C ALA A 775 -23.04 -8.38 -17.70
N ARG A 776 -23.32 -8.96 -16.54
CA ARG A 776 -22.63 -10.11 -15.99
C ARG A 776 -23.66 -11.11 -15.47
N LEU A 777 -23.48 -12.38 -15.79
CA LEU A 777 -24.25 -13.49 -15.26
C LEU A 777 -23.30 -14.47 -14.58
N ASP A 778 -23.31 -14.50 -13.25
CA ASP A 778 -22.68 -15.56 -12.46
C ASP A 778 -23.62 -16.77 -12.43
N LEU A 779 -23.27 -17.85 -13.14
CA LEU A 779 -24.17 -19.01 -13.30
C LEU A 779 -24.01 -20.03 -12.16
N MET A 780 -22.76 -20.29 -11.78
CA MET A 780 -22.37 -21.20 -10.69
C MET A 780 -20.97 -20.78 -10.18
N PRO A 781 -20.46 -21.35 -9.06
CA PRO A 781 -19.12 -21.05 -8.60
C PRO A 781 -18.09 -21.26 -9.72
N GLY A 782 -17.24 -20.24 -9.95
CA GLY A 782 -16.24 -20.27 -11.02
C GLY A 782 -16.74 -19.96 -12.44
N LEU A 783 -18.02 -20.17 -12.77
CA LEU A 783 -18.55 -19.98 -14.14
C LEU A 783 -19.40 -18.72 -14.26
N PHE A 784 -18.94 -17.78 -15.09
CA PHE A 784 -19.67 -16.54 -15.36
C PHE A 784 -19.57 -16.10 -16.82
N PHE A 785 -20.53 -15.28 -17.24
CA PHE A 785 -20.59 -14.69 -18.57
C PHE A 785 -20.60 -13.17 -18.46
N THR A 786 -19.78 -12.51 -19.27
CA THR A 786 -19.69 -11.04 -19.32
C THR A 786 -19.98 -10.54 -20.72
N ALA A 787 -20.82 -9.51 -20.82
CA ALA A 787 -21.13 -8.82 -22.07
C ALA A 787 -20.96 -7.31 -21.92
N SER A 788 -20.41 -6.65 -22.93
CA SER A 788 -20.33 -5.19 -23.04
C SER A 788 -20.75 -4.77 -24.43
N TYR A 789 -21.88 -4.07 -24.52
CA TYR A 789 -22.35 -3.43 -25.74
C TYR A 789 -22.20 -1.91 -25.63
N GLY A 790 -21.69 -1.29 -26.67
CA GLY A 790 -21.58 0.15 -26.77
C GLY A 790 -22.41 0.70 -27.91
N HIS A 791 -23.21 1.72 -27.62
CA HIS A 791 -23.94 2.50 -28.61
C HIS A 791 -23.30 3.87 -28.80
N ASN A 792 -22.99 4.22 -30.04
CA ASN A 792 -22.44 5.53 -30.37
C ASN A 792 -23.46 6.64 -30.10
N LEU A 793 -23.08 7.64 -29.31
CA LEU A 793 -23.87 8.87 -29.17
C LEU A 793 -23.31 9.98 -30.04
N TYR A 794 -21.98 10.11 -30.06
CA TYR A 794 -21.26 11.13 -30.84
C TYR A 794 -19.81 10.71 -31.07
N ASN A 795 -19.29 10.91 -32.28
CA ASN A 795 -17.88 10.68 -32.60
C ASN A 795 -17.36 11.69 -33.64
N ASN A 796 -16.04 11.73 -33.81
CA ASN A 796 -15.38 12.45 -34.90
C ASN A 796 -14.28 11.61 -35.60
N PHE A 797 -14.45 10.28 -35.62
CA PHE A 797 -13.48 9.33 -36.18
C PHE A 797 -13.46 9.29 -37.71
N ASP A 798 -14.46 9.89 -38.37
CA ASP A 798 -14.47 10.20 -39.80
C ASP A 798 -13.25 11.04 -40.24
N ARG A 799 -12.63 11.76 -39.31
CA ARG A 799 -11.45 12.62 -39.55
C ARG A 799 -10.12 11.87 -39.51
N ILE A 800 -10.10 10.56 -39.26
CA ILE A 800 -8.88 9.75 -39.33
C ILE A 800 -8.49 9.58 -40.80
N ARG A 801 -7.32 10.11 -41.18
CA ARG A 801 -6.79 10.05 -42.56
C ARG A 801 -5.55 9.19 -42.71
N LEU A 802 -4.89 8.83 -41.62
CA LEU A 802 -3.66 8.05 -41.66
C LEU A 802 -4.02 6.59 -41.91
N GLU A 803 -3.48 6.00 -42.98
CA GLU A 803 -3.49 4.56 -43.19
C GLU A 803 -2.32 3.93 -42.44
N SER A 804 -2.44 2.66 -42.08
CA SER A 804 -1.32 1.88 -41.56
C SER A 804 -0.19 1.78 -42.60
N ASP A 805 1.04 2.02 -42.16
CA ASP A 805 2.28 1.77 -42.91
C ASP A 805 2.99 0.47 -42.48
N SER A 806 2.35 -0.32 -41.62
CA SER A 806 2.89 -1.60 -41.15
C SER A 806 3.02 -2.60 -42.29
N VAL A 807 4.17 -3.26 -42.38
CA VAL A 807 4.42 -4.37 -43.33
C VAL A 807 4.11 -5.75 -42.73
N LEU A 808 3.80 -5.80 -41.44
CA LEU A 808 3.47 -7.02 -40.70
C LEU A 808 2.02 -7.45 -40.96
N SER A 809 1.61 -8.58 -40.39
CA SER A 809 0.16 -8.87 -40.33
C SER A 809 -0.53 -7.78 -39.51
N HIS A 810 -1.55 -7.14 -40.07
CA HIS A 810 -2.31 -6.08 -39.38
C HIS A 810 -3.15 -6.68 -38.25
N VAL A 811 -2.62 -6.62 -37.03
CA VAL A 811 -3.28 -7.14 -35.82
C VAL A 811 -3.87 -6.03 -34.96
N ARG A 812 -3.31 -4.81 -35.04
CA ARG A 812 -3.77 -3.59 -34.35
C ARG A 812 -3.81 -2.37 -35.25
N SER A 813 -3.07 -2.37 -36.36
CA SER A 813 -2.90 -1.19 -37.19
C SER A 813 -4.13 -0.78 -38.02
N ASP A 814 -5.06 -1.71 -38.28
CA ASP A 814 -6.38 -1.43 -38.88
C ASP A 814 -7.37 -0.76 -37.90
N ILE A 815 -6.89 -0.12 -36.82
CA ILE A 815 -7.75 0.49 -35.79
C ILE A 815 -8.71 1.53 -36.38
N LYS A 816 -8.31 2.24 -37.44
CA LYS A 816 -9.16 3.21 -38.13
C LYS A 816 -10.46 2.57 -38.62
N GLU A 817 -10.38 1.42 -39.26
CA GLU A 817 -11.51 0.69 -39.81
C GLU A 817 -12.45 0.24 -38.69
N TYR A 818 -11.90 -0.29 -37.59
CA TYR A 818 -12.66 -0.65 -36.39
C TYR A 818 -13.35 0.55 -35.74
N LEU A 819 -12.71 1.71 -35.70
CA LEU A 819 -13.28 2.93 -35.13
C LEU A 819 -14.40 3.52 -36.01
N GLN A 820 -14.26 3.43 -37.34
CA GLN A 820 -15.23 4.00 -38.29
C GLN A 820 -16.42 3.07 -38.56
N GLN A 821 -16.21 1.75 -38.62
CA GLN A 821 -17.30 0.79 -38.89
C GLN A 821 -17.93 0.24 -37.60
N GLY A 822 -17.16 0.18 -36.51
CA GLY A 822 -17.58 -0.31 -35.19
C GLY A 822 -18.04 0.80 -34.25
N GLU A 823 -18.70 1.84 -34.75
CA GLU A 823 -19.18 2.96 -33.92
C GLU A 823 -20.09 2.46 -32.79
N SER A 824 -20.99 1.53 -33.09
CA SER A 824 -21.75 0.76 -32.10
C SER A 824 -21.32 -0.69 -32.16
N ALA A 825 -20.79 -1.22 -31.06
CA ALA A 825 -20.03 -2.46 -31.05
C ALA A 825 -20.44 -3.39 -29.91
N LEU A 826 -20.43 -4.70 -30.17
CA LEU A 826 -20.40 -5.72 -29.12
C LEU A 826 -18.94 -5.93 -28.73
N VAL A 827 -18.44 -5.08 -27.83
CA VAL A 827 -17.03 -5.03 -27.43
C VAL A 827 -16.57 -6.35 -26.80
N LEU A 828 -17.40 -6.89 -25.90
CA LEU A 828 -17.12 -8.11 -25.15
C LEU A 828 -18.36 -9.01 -25.13
N LEU A 829 -18.17 -10.31 -25.32
CA LEU A 829 -19.13 -11.36 -25.01
C LEU A 829 -18.35 -12.64 -24.71
N GLN A 830 -18.07 -12.89 -23.45
CA GLN A 830 -17.12 -13.91 -23.01
C GLN A 830 -17.71 -14.76 -21.89
N GLY A 831 -17.50 -16.08 -21.95
CA GLY A 831 -17.70 -16.99 -20.83
C GLY A 831 -16.35 -17.36 -20.21
N ASP A 832 -16.30 -17.40 -18.88
CA ASP A 832 -15.12 -17.71 -18.08
C ASP A 832 -15.44 -18.80 -17.06
N TYR A 833 -14.59 -19.82 -16.99
CA TYR A 833 -14.57 -20.79 -15.91
C TYR A 833 -13.24 -20.71 -15.16
N VAL A 834 -13.30 -20.27 -13.90
CA VAL A 834 -12.14 -20.13 -13.02
C VAL A 834 -12.22 -21.12 -11.86
N PHE A 835 -11.10 -21.74 -11.51
CA PHE A 835 -11.04 -22.77 -10.47
C PHE A 835 -9.63 -22.90 -9.87
N SER A 836 -9.52 -23.53 -8.69
CA SER A 836 -8.25 -23.79 -8.01
C SER A 836 -7.96 -25.29 -8.00
N PRO A 837 -7.18 -25.85 -8.96
CA PRO A 837 -6.89 -27.29 -9.00
C PRO A 837 -6.04 -27.80 -7.82
N ALA A 838 -5.28 -26.92 -7.18
CA ALA A 838 -4.50 -27.19 -5.97
C ALA A 838 -4.38 -25.90 -5.14
N SER A 839 -3.94 -26.02 -3.88
CA SER A 839 -3.77 -24.84 -3.02
C SER A 839 -2.75 -23.93 -3.68
N GLN A 840 -3.06 -22.63 -3.78
CA GLN A 840 -2.20 -21.60 -4.38
C GLN A 840 -1.95 -21.76 -5.89
N VAL A 841 -2.66 -22.67 -6.57
CA VAL A 841 -2.65 -22.83 -8.02
C VAL A 841 -4.05 -22.52 -8.55
N PHE A 842 -4.14 -21.53 -9.43
CA PHE A 842 -5.39 -21.08 -10.04
C PHE A 842 -5.38 -21.36 -11.54
N ALA A 843 -6.54 -21.63 -12.11
CA ALA A 843 -6.72 -21.91 -13.52
C ALA A 843 -7.94 -21.18 -14.07
N ARG A 844 -7.89 -20.82 -15.36
CA ARG A 844 -8.97 -20.18 -16.10
C ARG A 844 -9.09 -20.80 -17.47
N LEU A 845 -10.32 -21.03 -17.90
CA LEU A 845 -10.72 -21.37 -19.26
C LEU A 845 -11.73 -20.34 -19.75
N SER A 846 -11.53 -19.77 -20.93
CA SER A 846 -12.44 -18.75 -21.47
C SER A 846 -12.69 -18.94 -22.94
N ALA A 847 -13.89 -18.57 -23.37
CA ALA A 847 -14.30 -18.62 -24.77
C ALA A 847 -15.25 -17.45 -25.11
N GLY A 848 -15.15 -16.94 -26.33
CA GLY A 848 -16.08 -15.94 -26.86
C GLY A 848 -15.40 -14.81 -27.61
N LEU A 849 -15.97 -13.62 -27.53
CA LEU A 849 -15.51 -12.38 -28.11
C LEU A 849 -14.80 -11.57 -27.02
N PHE A 850 -13.47 -11.63 -26.98
CA PHE A 850 -12.66 -11.09 -25.87
C PHE A 850 -12.48 -9.58 -25.94
N GLU A 851 -12.39 -9.05 -27.16
CA GLU A 851 -12.15 -7.63 -27.41
C GLU A 851 -12.66 -7.24 -28.80
N GLU A 852 -12.53 -5.97 -29.17
CA GLU A 852 -13.02 -5.43 -30.45
C GLU A 852 -12.44 -6.16 -31.67
N MET A 853 -11.16 -6.53 -31.60
CA MET A 853 -10.43 -7.11 -32.72
C MET A 853 -10.35 -8.63 -32.70
N TYR A 854 -10.58 -9.29 -31.55
CA TYR A 854 -10.34 -10.73 -31.42
C TYR A 854 -11.42 -11.45 -30.60
N GLY A 855 -11.73 -12.66 -31.03
CA GLY A 855 -12.46 -13.67 -30.27
C GLY A 855 -11.81 -15.04 -30.45
N GLY A 856 -12.11 -15.98 -29.56
CA GLY A 856 -11.53 -17.31 -29.60
C GLY A 856 -11.65 -18.05 -28.27
N VAL A 857 -10.63 -18.84 -27.97
CA VAL A 857 -10.49 -19.58 -26.70
C VAL A 857 -9.17 -19.24 -26.02
N SER A 858 -9.16 -19.21 -24.70
CA SER A 858 -8.03 -18.84 -23.85
C SER A 858 -7.95 -19.78 -22.65
N SER A 859 -6.75 -20.17 -22.26
CA SER A 859 -6.48 -20.84 -21.01
C SER A 859 -5.32 -20.18 -20.27
N GLU A 860 -5.40 -20.17 -18.95
CA GLU A 860 -4.38 -19.60 -18.07
C GLU A 860 -4.22 -20.49 -16.84
N ILE A 861 -2.99 -20.68 -16.38
CA ILE A 861 -2.66 -21.25 -15.08
C ILE A 861 -1.74 -20.29 -14.34
N LEU A 862 -1.94 -20.12 -13.05
CA LEU A 862 -1.17 -19.23 -12.20
C LEU A 862 -0.81 -19.93 -10.90
N TYR A 863 0.48 -20.05 -10.63
CA TYR A 863 1.00 -20.40 -9.32
C TYR A 863 1.32 -19.12 -8.55
N ARG A 864 0.59 -18.89 -7.45
CA ARG A 864 0.73 -17.72 -6.59
C ARG A 864 0.83 -18.17 -5.14
N PRO A 865 2.05 -18.42 -4.64
CA PRO A 865 2.23 -18.88 -3.28
C PRO A 865 1.70 -17.86 -2.26
N PHE A 866 1.16 -18.36 -1.16
CA PHE A 866 0.76 -17.53 -0.04
C PHE A 866 1.98 -16.86 0.58
N ASN A 867 1.84 -15.59 0.99
CA ASN A 867 2.93 -14.77 1.52
C ASN A 867 4.17 -14.64 0.61
N SER A 868 4.00 -14.80 -0.71
CA SER A 868 5.06 -14.58 -1.70
C SER A 868 4.85 -13.29 -2.49
N ARG A 869 5.96 -12.60 -2.78
CA ARG A 869 6.01 -11.47 -3.71
C ARG A 869 6.10 -11.89 -5.17
N LEU A 870 6.41 -13.15 -5.43
CA LEU A 870 6.56 -13.75 -6.76
C LEU A 870 5.33 -14.58 -7.10
N ALA A 871 4.78 -14.38 -8.31
CA ALA A 871 3.80 -15.27 -8.93
C ALA A 871 4.23 -15.61 -10.35
N ILE A 872 3.95 -16.83 -10.80
CA ILE A 872 4.33 -17.33 -12.11
C ILE A 872 3.11 -17.97 -12.75
N GLY A 873 2.78 -17.56 -13.98
CA GLY A 873 1.68 -18.13 -14.74
C GLY A 873 2.08 -18.47 -16.17
N ALA A 874 1.25 -19.26 -16.82
CA ALA A 874 1.36 -19.54 -18.24
C ALA A 874 -0.02 -19.36 -18.89
N GLU A 875 -0.04 -18.77 -20.07
CA GLU A 875 -1.26 -18.57 -20.85
C GLU A 875 -1.12 -19.12 -22.26
N PHE A 876 -2.22 -19.57 -22.82
CA PHE A 876 -2.35 -19.97 -24.22
C PHE A 876 -3.66 -19.41 -24.78
N ASN A 877 -3.62 -18.86 -25.99
CA ASN A 877 -4.81 -18.35 -26.66
C ASN A 877 -4.82 -18.79 -28.12
N TRP A 878 -5.97 -19.26 -28.58
CA TRP A 878 -6.25 -19.49 -30.00
C TRP A 878 -7.35 -18.53 -30.44
N VAL A 879 -6.98 -17.55 -31.27
CA VAL A 879 -7.86 -16.42 -31.59
C VAL A 879 -7.98 -16.17 -33.08
N ARG A 880 -9.12 -15.59 -33.45
CA ARG A 880 -9.46 -15.18 -34.81
C ARG A 880 -9.83 -13.70 -34.80
N GLN A 881 -9.35 -12.98 -35.80
CA GLN A 881 -9.61 -11.55 -35.94
C GLN A 881 -11.07 -11.32 -36.33
N ARG A 882 -11.74 -10.39 -35.64
CA ARG A 882 -13.14 -10.02 -35.85
C ARG A 882 -13.30 -9.14 -37.08
N GLU A 883 -14.52 -9.01 -37.61
CA GLU A 883 -14.78 -8.01 -38.65
C GLU A 883 -14.83 -6.58 -38.08
N PHE A 884 -14.58 -5.60 -38.94
CA PHE A 884 -14.51 -4.18 -38.58
C PHE A 884 -15.80 -3.60 -38.00
N ASP A 885 -16.95 -4.25 -38.24
CA ASP A 885 -18.24 -3.87 -37.64
C ASP A 885 -18.36 -4.27 -36.14
N VAL A 886 -17.39 -5.03 -35.61
CA VAL A 886 -17.28 -5.45 -34.21
C VAL A 886 -18.54 -6.14 -33.70
N LYS A 887 -19.13 -6.99 -34.56
CA LYS A 887 -20.24 -7.87 -34.22
C LYS A 887 -19.74 -9.31 -34.14
N PHE A 888 -20.52 -10.26 -34.64
CA PHE A 888 -20.24 -11.70 -34.50
C PHE A 888 -19.37 -12.30 -35.62
N LYS A 889 -19.06 -11.54 -36.67
CA LYS A 889 -18.31 -12.04 -37.83
C LYS A 889 -16.81 -11.97 -37.61
N PHE A 890 -16.09 -12.82 -38.34
CA PHE A 890 -14.64 -12.94 -38.27
C PHE A 890 -14.00 -12.86 -39.65
N ARG A 891 -12.83 -12.22 -39.71
CA ARG A 891 -11.95 -12.14 -40.88
C ARG A 891 -11.24 -13.47 -41.11
N ASN A 892 -10.55 -13.60 -42.24
CA ASN A 892 -9.72 -14.77 -42.55
C ASN A 892 -8.30 -14.66 -41.95
N TYR A 893 -8.20 -14.31 -40.68
CA TYR A 893 -6.94 -14.28 -39.93
C TYR A 893 -7.12 -14.96 -38.59
N ASN A 894 -6.29 -15.97 -38.31
CA ASN A 894 -6.21 -16.64 -37.02
C ASN A 894 -4.75 -16.80 -36.59
N THR A 895 -4.56 -16.92 -35.28
CA THR A 895 -3.23 -17.09 -34.68
C THR A 895 -3.34 -17.73 -33.30
N GLY A 896 -2.36 -18.56 -32.97
CA GLY A 896 -2.12 -19.04 -31.62
C GLY A 896 -1.03 -18.22 -30.95
N THR A 897 -1.30 -17.74 -29.74
CA THR A 897 -0.38 -16.99 -28.87
C THR A 897 -0.20 -17.72 -27.55
N GLY A 898 0.88 -17.43 -26.84
CA GLY A 898 1.09 -17.99 -25.50
C GLY A 898 2.31 -17.38 -24.84
N HIS A 899 2.23 -17.22 -23.53
CA HIS A 899 3.21 -16.48 -22.74
C HIS A 899 3.49 -17.17 -21.40
N LEU A 900 4.76 -17.15 -21.00
CA LEU A 900 5.16 -17.28 -19.61
C LEU A 900 5.05 -15.91 -18.96
N ASN A 901 4.28 -15.83 -17.89
CA ASN A 901 3.98 -14.61 -17.15
C ASN A 901 4.67 -14.67 -15.78
N ILE A 902 5.53 -13.69 -15.48
CA ILE A 902 6.22 -13.57 -14.18
C ILE A 902 5.82 -12.25 -13.55
N TYR A 903 5.41 -12.28 -12.29
CA TYR A 903 4.98 -11.11 -11.54
C TYR A 903 5.80 -10.99 -10.26
N TYR A 904 6.37 -9.82 -10.01
CA TYR A 904 7.15 -9.53 -8.81
C TYR A 904 6.72 -8.22 -8.16
N GLN A 905 6.21 -8.32 -6.93
CA GLN A 905 5.85 -7.18 -6.10
C GLN A 905 7.08 -6.73 -5.30
N TRP A 906 7.55 -5.52 -5.52
CA TRP A 906 8.69 -4.97 -4.79
C TRP A 906 8.29 -4.56 -3.36
N PRO A 907 9.20 -4.70 -2.36
CA PRO A 907 8.96 -4.29 -0.97
C PRO A 907 8.63 -2.81 -0.79
N TRP A 908 9.06 -1.99 -1.74
CA TRP A 908 9.04 -0.54 -1.64
C TRP A 908 8.09 0.06 -2.67
N TYR A 909 7.48 1.18 -2.31
CA TYR A 909 6.70 2.03 -3.20
C TYR A 909 5.49 1.36 -3.88
N ARG A 910 5.02 0.19 -3.40
CA ARG A 910 3.91 -0.58 -4.02
C ARG A 910 4.11 -0.80 -5.52
N LEU A 911 5.33 -1.14 -5.90
CA LEU A 911 5.74 -1.34 -7.29
C LEU A 911 5.55 -2.81 -7.71
N LEU A 912 4.94 -3.04 -8.87
CA LEU A 912 4.78 -4.33 -9.52
C LEU A 912 5.56 -4.36 -10.83
N THR A 913 6.39 -5.38 -11.02
CA THR A 913 6.99 -5.71 -12.31
C THR A 913 6.38 -6.98 -12.86
N SER A 914 5.90 -6.92 -14.09
CA SER A 914 5.36 -8.06 -14.84
C SER A 914 6.22 -8.31 -16.08
N MET A 915 6.50 -9.58 -16.37
CA MET A 915 7.19 -9.99 -17.60
C MET A 915 6.35 -11.02 -18.33
N HIS A 916 6.13 -10.80 -19.63
CA HIS A 916 5.37 -11.69 -20.50
C HIS A 916 6.28 -12.15 -21.64
N ILE A 917 6.67 -13.43 -21.66
CA ILE A 917 7.67 -13.96 -22.59
C ILE A 917 7.01 -15.03 -23.44
N GLY A 918 6.97 -14.84 -24.76
CA GLY A 918 6.26 -15.79 -25.62
C GLY A 918 6.01 -15.32 -27.04
N LYS A 919 4.90 -15.80 -27.61
CA LYS A 919 4.49 -15.53 -28.99
C LYS A 919 3.28 -14.61 -29.03
N TYR A 920 3.39 -13.53 -29.80
CA TYR A 920 2.41 -12.46 -29.94
C TYR A 920 1.50 -12.64 -31.16
N LEU A 921 0.50 -11.76 -31.30
CA LEU A 921 -0.56 -11.82 -32.31
C LEU A 921 -0.01 -11.82 -33.74
N ALA A 922 0.97 -10.97 -34.05
CA ALA A 922 1.62 -10.91 -35.36
C ALA A 922 2.58 -12.08 -35.64
N ARG A 923 2.56 -13.11 -34.77
CA ARG A 923 3.33 -14.38 -34.83
C ARG A 923 4.81 -14.24 -34.51
N ASP A 924 5.22 -13.05 -34.11
CA ASP A 924 6.52 -12.72 -33.55
C ASP A 924 6.70 -13.29 -32.14
N ARG A 925 7.97 -13.45 -31.74
CA ARG A 925 8.38 -13.98 -30.43
C ARG A 925 9.22 -12.94 -29.71
N GLY A 926 8.95 -12.75 -28.42
CA GLY A 926 9.59 -11.68 -27.66
C GLY A 926 9.24 -11.66 -26.18
N GLY A 927 9.57 -10.56 -25.54
CA GLY A 927 9.29 -10.28 -24.13
C GLY A 927 8.70 -8.88 -23.95
N THR A 928 7.62 -8.79 -23.16
CA THR A 928 7.05 -7.53 -22.67
C THR A 928 7.44 -7.38 -21.21
N VAL A 929 8.00 -6.24 -20.84
CA VAL A 929 8.18 -5.86 -19.44
C VAL A 929 7.23 -4.73 -19.12
N VAL A 930 6.42 -4.92 -18.10
CA VAL A 930 5.52 -3.91 -17.54
C VAL A 930 6.01 -3.55 -16.15
N MET A 931 6.11 -2.26 -15.85
CA MET A 931 6.35 -1.77 -14.50
C MET A 931 5.21 -0.85 -14.12
N SER A 932 4.58 -1.09 -12.97
CA SER A 932 3.45 -0.30 -12.49
C SER A 932 3.56 0.01 -11.01
N ARG A 933 3.11 1.19 -10.61
CA ARG A 933 3.05 1.65 -9.23
C ARG A 933 1.61 1.92 -8.85
N GLU A 934 1.21 1.46 -7.67
CA GLU A 934 -0.06 1.80 -7.04
C GLU A 934 0.18 2.83 -5.92
N PHE A 935 -0.64 3.88 -5.87
CA PHE A 935 -0.61 4.90 -4.82
C PHE A 935 -1.71 4.65 -3.79
N ASP A 936 -1.65 5.32 -2.65
CA ASP A 936 -2.60 5.09 -1.54
C ASP A 936 -4.05 5.38 -1.94
N SER A 937 -4.26 6.30 -2.88
CA SER A 937 -5.57 6.59 -3.48
C SER A 937 -6.16 5.43 -4.29
N GLY A 938 -5.36 4.42 -4.62
CA GLY A 938 -5.67 3.34 -5.57
C GLY A 938 -5.40 3.71 -7.03
N VAL A 939 -4.92 4.93 -7.32
CA VAL A 939 -4.42 5.27 -8.66
C VAL A 939 -3.25 4.34 -8.98
N ARG A 940 -3.30 3.70 -10.16
CA ARG A 940 -2.20 2.88 -10.67
C ARG A 940 -1.63 3.49 -11.93
N MET A 941 -0.32 3.62 -11.99
CA MET A 941 0.39 4.10 -13.17
C MET A 941 1.38 3.06 -13.65
N GLY A 942 1.36 2.74 -14.94
CA GLY A 942 2.26 1.76 -15.51
C GLY A 942 2.86 2.18 -16.84
N ALA A 943 4.00 1.59 -17.15
CA ALA A 943 4.68 1.69 -18.42
C ALA A 943 5.07 0.30 -18.90
N TRP A 944 5.09 0.08 -20.21
CA TRP A 944 5.58 -1.17 -20.78
C TRP A 944 6.49 -0.94 -21.97
N VAL A 945 7.33 -1.94 -22.21
CA VAL A 945 8.21 -2.06 -23.36
C VAL A 945 8.18 -3.51 -23.84
N THR A 946 8.05 -3.72 -25.14
CA THR A 946 8.03 -5.04 -25.76
C THR A 946 9.10 -5.15 -26.83
N LEU A 947 10.01 -6.10 -26.66
CA LEU A 947 11.07 -6.41 -27.62
C LEU A 947 10.83 -7.79 -28.22
N THR A 948 10.95 -7.91 -29.53
CA THR A 948 10.64 -9.13 -30.28
C THR A 948 11.74 -9.44 -31.28
N ASN A 949 11.61 -10.57 -32.00
CA ASN A 949 12.51 -10.96 -33.07
C ASN A 949 12.27 -10.22 -34.40
N ILE A 950 11.33 -9.28 -34.47
CA ILE A 950 11.10 -8.43 -35.64
C ILE A 950 12.24 -7.38 -35.73
N PRO A 951 12.89 -7.21 -36.90
CA PRO A 951 13.88 -6.15 -37.11
C PRO A 951 13.30 -4.75 -36.87
N TYR A 952 14.10 -3.83 -36.34
CA TYR A 952 13.65 -2.48 -36.02
C TYR A 952 13.14 -1.69 -37.23
N GLU A 953 13.62 -2.02 -38.43
CA GLU A 953 13.21 -1.41 -39.70
C GLU A 953 11.84 -1.90 -40.17
N GLU A 954 11.45 -3.13 -39.81
CA GLU A 954 10.18 -3.76 -40.19
C GLU A 954 9.07 -3.51 -39.15
N PHE A 955 9.41 -2.94 -37.98
CA PHE A 955 8.48 -2.71 -36.88
C PHE A 955 7.47 -1.57 -37.15
N GLY A 956 7.73 -0.70 -38.14
CA GLY A 956 6.92 0.49 -38.46
C GLY A 956 7.49 1.78 -37.84
N GLU A 957 6.63 2.77 -37.53
CA GLU A 957 7.02 3.99 -36.81
C GLU A 957 7.66 3.59 -35.46
N GLY A 958 8.98 3.84 -35.28
CA GLY A 958 9.79 3.52 -34.09
C GLY A 958 10.22 2.05 -33.95
N SER A 959 11.27 1.78 -33.16
CA SER A 959 11.93 0.46 -33.14
C SER A 959 11.19 -0.67 -32.39
N PHE A 960 10.28 -0.36 -31.47
CA PHE A 960 9.63 -1.38 -30.64
C PHE A 960 8.32 -0.89 -30.00
N ASP A 961 7.47 -1.79 -29.49
CA ASP A 961 6.20 -1.42 -28.85
C ASP A 961 6.44 -0.94 -27.42
N LYS A 962 5.78 0.17 -27.08
CA LYS A 962 5.90 0.84 -25.79
C LYS A 962 4.69 1.72 -25.52
N GLY A 963 4.40 1.94 -24.25
CA GLY A 963 3.37 2.87 -23.85
C GLY A 963 3.29 3.07 -22.35
N ILE A 964 2.35 3.91 -21.95
CA ILE A 964 2.05 4.22 -20.56
C ILE A 964 0.54 4.18 -20.33
N TYR A 965 0.12 3.89 -19.11
CA TYR A 965 -1.27 3.93 -18.71
C TYR A 965 -1.44 4.46 -17.28
N VAL A 966 -2.62 5.02 -17.03
CA VAL A 966 -3.12 5.46 -15.73
C VAL A 966 -4.46 4.79 -15.50
N SER A 967 -4.65 4.25 -14.32
CA SER A 967 -5.89 3.68 -13.83
C SER A 967 -6.33 4.50 -12.63
N ILE A 968 -7.52 5.09 -12.69
CA ILE A 968 -8.04 6.05 -11.72
C ILE A 968 -9.35 5.49 -11.14
N PRO A 969 -9.41 5.19 -9.83
CA PRO A 969 -10.64 4.82 -9.17
C PRO A 969 -11.67 5.96 -9.21
N PHE A 970 -12.91 5.66 -9.62
CA PHE A 970 -13.98 6.67 -9.68
C PHE A 970 -14.41 7.15 -8.30
N GLU A 971 -14.20 6.36 -7.25
CA GLU A 971 -14.52 6.75 -5.88
C GLU A 971 -13.80 8.03 -5.44
N LEU A 972 -12.64 8.38 -6.04
CA LEU A 972 -11.92 9.61 -5.72
C LEU A 972 -12.76 10.87 -6.00
N PHE A 973 -13.70 10.79 -6.94
CA PHE A 973 -14.55 11.89 -7.37
C PHE A 973 -15.98 11.79 -6.83
N LEU A 974 -16.30 10.75 -6.07
CA LEU A 974 -17.63 10.47 -5.58
C LEU A 974 -17.66 10.46 -4.05
N MET A 975 -18.77 10.95 -3.49
CA MET A 975 -19.03 10.88 -2.05
C MET A 975 -19.55 9.50 -1.60
N LYS A 976 -19.70 8.55 -2.52
CA LYS A 976 -20.09 7.16 -2.25
C LYS A 976 -18.96 6.23 -2.67
N SER A 977 -18.75 5.17 -1.89
CA SER A 977 -17.77 4.14 -2.24
C SER A 977 -18.21 3.37 -3.50
N THR A 978 -17.25 3.09 -4.38
CA THR A 978 -17.44 2.28 -5.58
C THR A 978 -16.12 1.60 -5.96
N THR A 979 -16.20 0.43 -6.56
CA THR A 979 -15.04 -0.29 -7.12
C THR A 979 -14.76 0.08 -8.57
N GLY A 980 -15.55 1.00 -9.16
CA GLY A 980 -15.40 1.42 -10.56
C GLY A 980 -14.07 2.13 -10.82
N ILE A 981 -13.44 1.83 -11.96
CA ILE A 981 -12.13 2.35 -12.36
C ILE A 981 -12.21 2.89 -13.80
N GLY A 982 -11.63 4.05 -14.05
CA GLY A 982 -11.37 4.60 -15.37
C GLY A 982 -9.92 4.40 -15.79
N GLN A 983 -9.67 3.99 -17.04
CA GLN A 983 -8.32 3.81 -17.56
C GLN A 983 -8.03 4.81 -18.70
N LEU A 984 -6.85 5.43 -18.65
CA LEU A 984 -6.31 6.30 -19.68
C LEU A 984 -4.97 5.71 -20.14
N GLY A 985 -4.80 5.47 -21.44
CA GLY A 985 -3.57 4.93 -22.00
C GLY A 985 -3.03 5.80 -23.12
N PHE A 986 -1.71 5.90 -23.22
CA PHE A 986 -1.03 6.44 -24.38
C PHE A 986 -0.16 5.36 -25.01
N ARG A 987 -0.44 5.08 -26.29
CA ARG A 987 0.27 4.13 -27.12
C ARG A 987 0.31 4.66 -28.55
N PRO A 988 1.44 4.56 -29.28
CA PRO A 988 1.50 4.91 -30.70
C PRO A 988 0.61 4.01 -31.56
N LEU A 989 -0.03 4.59 -32.57
CA LEU A 989 -1.16 4.01 -33.31
C LEU A 989 -0.82 2.83 -34.24
N THR A 990 0.41 2.73 -34.72
CA THR A 990 0.72 2.02 -35.97
C THR A 990 1.43 0.68 -35.75
N ARG A 991 1.31 0.07 -34.57
CA ARG A 991 2.18 -1.06 -34.18
C ARG A 991 1.49 -2.41 -34.08
N ASP A 992 1.99 -3.35 -34.87
CA ASP A 992 1.53 -4.74 -34.92
C ASP A 992 2.45 -5.74 -34.18
N GLY A 993 3.74 -5.43 -34.06
CA GLY A 993 4.70 -6.25 -33.32
C GLY A 993 4.47 -6.20 -31.80
N GLY A 994 4.74 -7.31 -31.11
CA GLY A 994 4.67 -7.38 -29.64
C GLY A 994 3.26 -7.28 -29.07
N GLN A 995 2.23 -7.55 -29.87
CA GLN A 995 0.83 -7.38 -29.47
C GLN A 995 0.22 -8.60 -28.81
N MET A 996 -0.26 -8.44 -27.59
CA MET A 996 -1.03 -9.48 -26.89
C MET A 996 -2.52 -9.36 -27.20
N VAL A 997 -3.24 -10.48 -27.13
CA VAL A 997 -4.70 -10.45 -27.03
C VAL A 997 -5.10 -9.91 -25.65
N HIS A 998 -6.13 -9.06 -25.62
CA HIS A 998 -6.72 -8.62 -24.36
C HIS A 998 -7.88 -9.52 -24.01
N VAL A 999 -7.71 -10.32 -22.95
CA VAL A 999 -8.78 -11.10 -22.33
C VAL A 999 -9.25 -10.35 -21.08
N SER A 1000 -10.56 -10.19 -20.93
CA SER A 1000 -11.15 -9.32 -19.90
C SER A 1000 -10.80 -9.71 -18.46
N THR A 1001 -10.51 -11.00 -18.26
CA THR A 1001 -10.24 -11.59 -16.95
C THR A 1001 -8.85 -12.22 -16.99
N ARG A 1002 -7.91 -11.76 -16.16
CA ARG A 1002 -6.61 -12.41 -15.93
C ARG A 1002 -6.52 -12.95 -14.51
N LEU A 1003 -5.91 -14.11 -14.33
CA LEU A 1003 -5.81 -14.74 -13.01
C LEU A 1003 -5.02 -13.89 -12.01
N TYR A 1004 -3.99 -13.16 -12.46
CA TYR A 1004 -3.20 -12.34 -11.55
C TYR A 1004 -4.02 -11.22 -10.89
N ASP A 1005 -4.93 -10.61 -11.65
CA ASP A 1005 -5.83 -9.56 -11.15
C ASP A 1005 -6.94 -10.16 -10.27
N LEU A 1006 -7.53 -11.30 -10.66
CA LEU A 1006 -8.54 -12.00 -9.86
C LEU A 1006 -8.01 -12.51 -8.51
N THR A 1007 -6.73 -12.90 -8.48
CA THR A 1007 -6.08 -13.48 -7.29
C THR A 1007 -5.32 -12.44 -6.47
N ALA A 1008 -5.53 -11.15 -6.76
CA ALA A 1008 -4.73 -10.10 -6.16
C ALA A 1008 -4.91 -10.04 -4.63
N ASP A 1009 -6.07 -10.42 -4.11
CA ASP A 1009 -6.38 -10.47 -2.68
C ASP A 1009 -5.88 -11.77 -2.00
N ALA A 1010 -5.36 -12.75 -2.75
CA ALA A 1010 -4.62 -13.88 -2.16
C ALA A 1010 -3.24 -13.45 -1.64
N ASN A 1011 -2.80 -12.22 -1.93
CA ASN A 1011 -1.57 -11.66 -1.42
C ASN A 1011 -1.76 -11.06 -0.02
N LEU A 1012 -1.05 -11.62 0.96
CA LEU A 1012 -1.04 -11.15 2.35
C LEU A 1012 -0.69 -9.66 2.47
N GLY A 1013 0.18 -9.14 1.60
CA GLY A 1013 0.58 -7.72 1.62
C GLY A 1013 -0.61 -6.76 1.50
N ARG A 1014 -1.65 -7.11 0.72
CA ARG A 1014 -2.86 -6.28 0.64
C ARG A 1014 -3.69 -6.31 1.92
N VAL A 1015 -3.73 -7.46 2.60
CA VAL A 1015 -4.48 -7.61 3.86
C VAL A 1015 -3.84 -6.76 4.94
N VAL A 1016 -2.50 -6.79 5.03
CA VAL A 1016 -1.71 -5.99 5.97
C VAL A 1016 -1.84 -4.49 5.67
N ASP A 1017 -1.73 -4.11 4.40
CA ASP A 1017 -1.72 -2.71 3.95
C ASP A 1017 -3.02 -1.96 4.25
N ASP A 1018 -4.15 -2.67 4.38
CA ASP A 1018 -5.49 -2.10 4.64
C ASP A 1018 -5.96 -2.33 6.10
N TRP A 1019 -5.16 -2.96 6.97
CA TRP A 1019 -5.65 -3.45 8.28
C TRP A 1019 -6.17 -2.34 9.21
N ASP A 1020 -5.63 -1.12 9.08
CA ASP A 1020 -6.11 0.10 9.75
C ASP A 1020 -7.61 0.38 9.50
N ARG A 1021 -8.17 -0.20 8.43
CA ARG A 1021 -9.57 -0.05 8.01
C ARG A 1021 -10.51 -1.13 8.53
N LEU A 1022 -10.03 -2.08 9.33
CA LEU A 1022 -10.89 -3.15 9.87
C LEU A 1022 -12.08 -2.60 10.67
N LEU A 1023 -11.93 -1.46 11.33
CA LEU A 1023 -12.99 -0.88 12.15
C LEU A 1023 -13.91 0.13 11.44
N ASP A 1024 -13.72 0.35 10.13
CA ASP A 1024 -14.39 1.40 9.33
C ASP A 1024 -15.75 1.02 8.70
#